data_AF-A0A3G3GLM8-F1
#
_entry.id   AF-A0A3G3GLM8-F1
#
_cell.length_a   1.000
_cell.length_b   1.000
_cell.length_c   1.000
_cell.angle_alpha   90.00
_cell.angle_beta   90.00
_cell.angle_gamma   90.00
#
_symmetry.space_group_name_H-M   'P 1'
#
loop_
_entity.id
_entity.type
_entity.pdbx_description
1 polymer ?
#
loop_
_entity_poly.entity_id
_entity_poly.type
_entity_poly.pdbx_seq_one_letter_code
_entity_poly.pdbx_strand_id
1 'polypeptide(L)'
;MKYSYFVVAALILSITACTTSKPTPPPPTQSEPTILTIGGKKITTDEFFQSFTKNQFSDDTTKPTGISEYLQLYTNLKLKVLGAQSAGLDTAASFREEMASYRQQLAQPYLMDKALVDNLVAEAYERMKQEVRIAHIMLPVSPDALPADTLSVFRAISELRGRIIQKEIDFESAAKQYSKDPISSPKGGDLESYFPVFKTIYPFETAAFTLPVGQVSNPVRSRAGYHLIKVLERRPARGKVQVAHILVSVSSSATEAGKAAAKAKAEKAAALLQQEAWEIVCRDYSDDATTKNEGGVLREFGPSEMVPEFENMAFSLKNVGDISAPFQSNYGWHIVKLLSKKPIESFAEAAPQIRQKVTTDSRSEVIQQALIKKLRASYKIVEAEPIREAALAKFDSSILNGQWKFIEPLSATLDKKELFRIDNESFLVNQFLEYVRDFQRPAAPNSSPLVVGQRYYRTYLEKRLIEVEEKNLDKKYPEFKALVTEMNDGLLFSQTMEANVWQPSLSDTLGQRKLWEQNKQKYQYPERALATILVSDSDSLLKRAQESLKSAPYQLRRKGTDLIFDSKSTILTEKHREALVDVAMTLMNNENYVVEVSSFAGAEEADSVSAARLKNAIKALSGDGVSLTRIIEKDNGKYKPVATDTRNRRISFQYFSSSKKDLEKALNAQKTGVISITDGAFAKGTNAYLNAGRWEAGMQQVNVNGKKVVINIEKIEPARIKTFNEARGAVINDFQKQLETNWLNQLRQKFGVQVNEEELRKLSK
;
A
#
# COMPACT_ATOMS: atom_id res chain seq x y z
N MET A 1 21.83 -21.68 -11.83
CA MET A 1 21.43 -20.58 -10.94
C MET A 1 21.61 -21.06 -9.51
N LYS A 2 22.70 -20.69 -8.84
CA LYS A 2 23.00 -20.98 -7.41
C LYS A 2 24.19 -20.09 -7.00
N TYR A 3 24.03 -18.78 -7.00
CA TYR A 3 24.94 -17.86 -6.32
C TYR A 3 24.05 -16.74 -5.77
N SER A 4 23.94 -16.76 -4.44
CA SER A 4 23.10 -15.92 -3.63
C SER A 4 23.46 -14.46 -3.85
N TYR A 5 22.55 -13.76 -4.49
CA TYR A 5 22.53 -12.31 -4.47
C TYR A 5 22.13 -11.89 -3.06
N PHE A 6 23.09 -11.39 -2.27
CA PHE A 6 22.82 -10.34 -1.29
C PHE A 6 22.42 -9.08 -2.07
N VAL A 7 21.28 -9.14 -2.77
CA VAL A 7 20.61 -7.97 -3.31
C VAL A 7 19.62 -7.58 -2.25
N VAL A 8 19.89 -6.41 -1.69
CA VAL A 8 19.04 -5.59 -0.85
C VAL A 8 17.66 -5.52 -1.49
N ALA A 9 16.80 -6.48 -1.17
CA ALA A 9 15.37 -6.26 -1.26
C ALA A 9 15.11 -5.05 -0.36
N ALA A 10 14.37 -4.06 -0.88
CA ALA A 10 13.79 -3.00 -0.08
C ALA A 10 13.27 -3.64 1.21
N LEU A 11 13.96 -3.34 2.32
CA LEU A 11 13.68 -3.90 3.62
C LEU A 11 12.34 -3.27 4.03
N ILE A 12 11.25 -3.87 3.57
CA ILE A 12 9.99 -3.83 4.30
C ILE A 12 10.34 -4.53 5.60
N LEU A 13 10.73 -3.72 6.60
CA LEU A 13 10.90 -4.14 7.97
C LEU A 13 9.57 -4.76 8.41
N SER A 14 9.43 -6.07 8.25
CA SER A 14 8.61 -6.87 9.14
C SER A 14 9.33 -6.81 10.48
N ILE A 15 8.92 -5.84 11.31
CA ILE A 15 9.29 -5.76 12.72
C ILE A 15 8.71 -7.01 13.37
N THR A 16 9.44 -8.12 13.34
CA THR A 16 9.18 -9.25 14.22
C THR A 16 9.49 -8.76 15.63
N ALA A 17 8.46 -8.79 16.47
CA ALA A 17 8.52 -8.34 17.85
C ALA A 17 9.53 -9.19 18.63
N CYS A 18 10.77 -8.69 18.78
CA CYS A 18 11.67 -9.20 19.82
C CYS A 18 11.06 -8.86 21.18
N THR A 19 10.81 -9.89 21.97
CA THR A 19 10.47 -9.79 23.39
C THR A 19 11.67 -9.18 24.11
N THR A 20 11.53 -7.95 24.60
CA THR A 20 12.55 -7.27 25.40
C THR A 20 12.63 -7.90 26.79
N SER A 21 13.69 -8.64 27.07
CA SER A 21 14.11 -8.91 28.45
C SER A 21 14.72 -7.63 29.04
N LYS A 22 14.55 -7.44 30.36
CA LYS A 22 15.06 -6.26 31.09
C LYS A 22 16.59 -6.14 30.97
N PRO A 23 17.15 -4.92 30.90
CA PRO A 23 18.60 -4.72 30.88
C PRO A 23 19.21 -5.02 32.25
N THR A 24 20.23 -5.87 32.29
CA THR A 24 21.10 -6.12 33.44
C THR A 24 22.20 -5.05 33.49
N PRO A 25 22.66 -4.60 34.68
CA PRO A 25 23.74 -3.60 34.77
C PRO A 25 25.05 -4.12 34.14
N PRO A 26 25.88 -3.25 33.52
CA PRO A 26 27.14 -3.67 32.92
C PRO A 26 28.15 -4.11 34.00
N PRO A 27 28.83 -5.26 33.85
CA PRO A 27 29.96 -5.64 34.69
C PRO A 27 31.20 -4.76 34.39
N PRO A 28 32.22 -4.75 35.27
CA PRO A 28 33.43 -3.96 35.05
C PRO A 28 34.25 -4.45 33.85
N THR A 29 34.90 -3.51 33.19
CA THR A 29 35.70 -3.62 31.96
C THR A 29 36.85 -4.64 32.05
N GLN A 30 36.55 -5.90 31.75
CA GLN A 30 37.52 -6.80 31.11
C GLN A 30 37.57 -6.44 29.62
N SER A 31 38.77 -6.41 29.02
CA SER A 31 38.90 -6.21 27.58
C SER A 31 38.18 -7.33 26.85
N GLU A 32 37.12 -7.00 26.11
CA GLU A 32 36.34 -7.99 25.37
C GLU A 32 37.24 -8.76 24.39
N PRO A 33 37.12 -10.10 24.32
CA PRO A 33 37.91 -10.91 23.40
C PRO A 33 37.64 -10.48 21.96
N THR A 34 38.69 -10.45 21.15
CA THR A 34 38.65 -10.01 19.73
C THR A 34 38.73 -11.22 18.82
N ILE A 35 37.75 -11.39 17.92
CA ILE A 35 37.72 -12.48 16.93
C ILE A 35 38.39 -12.09 15.62
N LEU A 36 38.33 -10.79 15.24
CA LEU A 36 38.74 -10.32 13.93
C LEU A 36 39.33 -8.91 14.04
N THR A 37 40.45 -8.66 13.37
CA THR A 37 41.05 -7.33 13.21
C THR A 37 41.24 -7.02 11.73
N ILE A 38 40.70 -5.89 11.27
CA ILE A 38 40.80 -5.42 9.87
C ILE A 38 41.23 -3.95 9.87
N GLY A 39 42.34 -3.61 9.21
CA GLY A 39 42.79 -2.21 9.12
C GLY A 39 43.02 -1.55 10.48
N GLY A 40 43.43 -2.32 11.49
CA GLY A 40 43.57 -1.86 12.88
C GLY A 40 42.25 -1.77 13.68
N LYS A 41 41.08 -1.92 13.04
CA LYS A 41 39.79 -2.01 13.73
C LYS A 41 39.61 -3.41 14.30
N LYS A 42 39.37 -3.51 15.61
CA LYS A 42 39.07 -4.76 16.32
C LYS A 42 37.57 -4.98 16.36
N ILE A 43 37.14 -6.20 16.05
CA ILE A 43 35.76 -6.68 16.14
C ILE A 43 35.72 -7.72 17.25
N THR A 44 34.83 -7.53 18.21
CA THR A 44 34.76 -8.40 19.40
C THR A 44 34.07 -9.72 19.06
N THR A 45 34.39 -10.76 19.84
CA THR A 45 33.79 -12.08 19.69
C THR A 45 32.26 -12.00 19.81
N ASP A 46 31.76 -11.17 20.73
CA ASP A 46 30.33 -10.97 20.96
C ASP A 46 29.62 -10.26 19.80
N GLU A 47 30.21 -9.19 19.24
CA GLU A 47 29.66 -8.50 18.07
C GLU A 47 29.48 -9.47 16.89
N PHE A 48 30.51 -10.28 16.62
CA PHE A 48 30.46 -11.28 15.56
C PHE A 48 29.41 -12.37 15.84
N PHE A 49 29.36 -12.89 17.06
CA PHE A 49 28.45 -13.98 17.41
C PHE A 49 26.97 -13.55 17.36
N GLN A 50 26.66 -12.31 17.76
CA GLN A 50 25.33 -11.72 17.58
C GLN A 50 24.95 -11.62 16.10
N SER A 51 25.88 -11.17 15.25
CA SER A 51 25.65 -11.13 13.80
C SER A 51 25.45 -12.53 13.21
N PHE A 52 26.24 -13.51 13.64
CA PHE A 52 26.14 -14.90 13.20
C PHE A 52 24.79 -15.52 13.55
N THR A 53 24.39 -15.47 14.82
CA THR A 53 23.12 -16.05 15.29
C THR A 53 21.90 -15.44 14.59
N LYS A 54 21.94 -14.14 14.29
CA LYS A 54 20.89 -13.44 13.53
C LYS A 54 20.81 -13.89 12.06
N ASN A 55 21.95 -14.20 11.44
CA ASN A 55 22.06 -14.35 9.98
C ASN A 55 22.47 -15.77 9.51
N GLN A 56 22.59 -16.75 10.42
CA GLN A 56 23.03 -18.11 10.08
C GLN A 56 22.03 -18.88 9.19
N PHE A 57 20.79 -18.40 9.08
CA PHE A 57 19.75 -18.93 8.22
C PHE A 57 19.44 -17.93 7.10
N SER A 58 20.19 -17.98 6.00
CA SER A 58 19.86 -17.21 4.79
C SER A 58 18.80 -17.91 3.94
N ASP A 59 17.98 -17.12 3.24
CA ASP A 59 16.81 -17.54 2.44
C ASP A 59 17.02 -18.80 1.60
N ASP A 60 16.01 -19.69 1.64
CA ASP A 60 15.87 -20.96 0.90
C ASP A 60 16.74 -22.16 1.32
N THR A 61 17.52 -22.07 2.40
CA THR A 61 18.28 -23.24 2.89
C THR A 61 17.81 -23.73 4.25
N THR A 62 17.52 -25.04 4.35
CA THR A 62 17.22 -25.71 5.62
C THR A 62 18.47 -26.03 6.46
N LYS A 63 19.66 -25.62 5.98
CA LYS A 63 20.94 -25.89 6.63
C LYS A 63 21.59 -24.56 7.04
N PRO A 64 21.93 -24.38 8.33
CA PRO A 64 22.61 -23.17 8.78
C PRO A 64 24.02 -23.08 8.18
N THR A 65 24.45 -21.87 7.85
CA THR A 65 25.84 -21.59 7.47
C THR A 65 26.77 -21.92 8.63
N GLY A 66 27.87 -22.63 8.37
CA GLY A 66 28.87 -22.92 9.40
C GLY A 66 29.57 -21.65 9.88
N ILE A 67 29.98 -21.61 11.15
CA ILE A 67 30.55 -20.38 11.74
C ILE A 67 31.82 -19.89 11.03
N SER A 68 32.69 -20.78 10.57
CA SER A 68 33.89 -20.42 9.80
C SER A 68 33.56 -19.85 8.42
N GLU A 69 32.54 -20.41 7.75
CA GLU A 69 32.05 -19.90 6.47
C GLU A 69 31.44 -18.51 6.66
N TYR A 70 30.62 -18.34 7.70
CA TYR A 70 30.04 -17.04 8.04
C TYR A 70 31.13 -16.01 8.41
N LEU A 71 32.18 -16.39 9.14
CA LEU A 71 33.30 -15.51 9.45
C LEU A 71 33.98 -15.00 8.17
N GLN A 72 34.13 -15.85 7.16
CA GLN A 72 34.70 -15.44 5.88
C GLN A 72 33.79 -14.43 5.16
N LEU A 73 32.48 -14.68 5.11
CA LEU A 73 31.49 -13.77 4.51
C LEU A 73 31.47 -12.43 5.25
N TYR A 74 31.44 -12.45 6.58
CA TYR A 74 31.46 -11.29 7.44
C TYR A 74 32.76 -10.49 7.28
N THR A 75 33.92 -11.16 7.21
CA THR A 75 35.21 -10.53 6.94
C THR A 75 35.20 -9.83 5.57
N ASN A 76 34.67 -10.47 4.53
CA ASN A 76 34.56 -9.88 3.19
C ASN A 76 33.63 -8.65 3.20
N LEU A 77 32.49 -8.71 3.88
CA LEU A 77 31.58 -7.58 4.06
C LEU A 77 32.32 -6.39 4.71
N LYS A 78 32.96 -6.62 5.86
CA LYS A 78 33.66 -5.56 6.61
C LYS A 78 34.84 -4.97 5.82
N LEU A 79 35.55 -5.77 5.04
CA LEU A 79 36.59 -5.27 4.13
C LEU A 79 36.03 -4.30 3.07
N LYS A 80 34.90 -4.65 2.46
CA LYS A 80 34.24 -3.81 1.44
C LYS A 80 33.74 -2.50 2.04
N VAL A 81 33.12 -2.57 3.22
CA VAL A 81 32.69 -1.39 3.99
C VAL A 81 33.89 -0.49 4.32
N LEU A 82 35.00 -1.07 4.79
CA LEU A 82 36.21 -0.30 5.08
C LEU A 82 36.82 0.31 3.80
N GLY A 83 36.75 -0.40 2.67
CA GLY A 83 37.08 0.13 1.35
C GLY A 83 36.26 1.37 1.00
N ALA A 84 34.94 1.29 1.15
CA ALA A 84 34.00 2.39 0.93
C ALA A 84 34.29 3.60 1.83
N GLN A 85 34.54 3.36 3.13
CA GLN A 85 34.95 4.40 4.09
C GLN A 85 36.26 5.07 3.67
N SER A 86 37.26 4.29 3.24
CA SER A 86 38.54 4.85 2.78
C SER A 86 38.42 5.68 1.50
N ALA A 87 37.36 5.48 0.72
CA ALA A 87 37.02 6.26 -0.45
C ALA A 87 36.14 7.49 -0.13
N GLY A 88 35.80 7.69 1.15
CA GLY A 88 34.99 8.81 1.63
C GLY A 88 33.50 8.71 1.32
N LEU A 89 33.00 7.54 0.90
CA LEU A 89 31.58 7.35 0.56
C LEU A 89 30.65 7.57 1.77
N ASP A 90 31.11 7.20 2.97
CA ASP A 90 30.42 7.43 4.25
C ASP A 90 30.34 8.91 4.65
N THR A 91 31.20 9.75 4.08
CA THR A 91 31.25 11.21 4.32
C THR A 91 30.62 12.03 3.20
N ALA A 92 30.11 11.39 2.15
CA ALA A 92 29.38 12.06 1.09
C ALA A 92 28.09 12.70 1.64
N ALA A 93 27.72 13.89 1.14
CA ALA A 93 26.53 14.58 1.60
C ALA A 93 25.26 13.75 1.38
N SER A 94 25.12 13.15 0.19
CA SER A 94 24.00 12.27 -0.15
C SER A 94 23.89 11.06 0.78
N PHE A 95 25.02 10.42 1.12
CA PHE A 95 25.04 9.30 2.05
C PHE A 95 24.63 9.74 3.47
N ARG A 96 25.12 10.88 3.95
CA ARG A 96 24.74 11.40 5.27
C ARG A 96 23.26 11.75 5.35
N GLU A 97 22.70 12.34 4.30
CA GLU A 97 21.27 12.66 4.21
C GLU A 97 20.42 11.39 4.20
N GLU A 98 20.81 10.39 3.41
CA GLU A 98 20.15 9.09 3.36
C GLU A 98 20.20 8.37 4.73
N MET A 99 21.38 8.31 5.35
CA MET A 99 21.54 7.73 6.69
C MET A 99 20.80 8.50 7.78
N ALA A 100 20.71 9.83 7.69
CA ALA A 100 19.91 10.63 8.61
C ALA A 100 18.42 10.26 8.52
N SER A 101 17.90 10.09 7.30
CA SER A 101 16.53 9.64 7.07
C SER A 101 16.27 8.25 7.66
N TYR A 102 17.15 7.27 7.40
CA TYR A 102 17.01 5.93 7.99
C TYR A 102 17.09 5.97 9.51
N ARG A 103 18.06 6.70 10.08
CA ARG A 103 18.19 6.84 11.54
C ARG A 103 16.93 7.42 12.16
N GLN A 104 16.30 8.42 11.54
CA GLN A 104 15.05 9.01 12.01
C GLN A 104 13.89 8.01 12.02
N GLN A 105 13.80 7.15 11.00
CA GLN A 105 12.78 6.10 10.94
C GLN A 105 13.01 5.03 12.01
N LEU A 106 14.26 4.58 12.17
CA LEU A 106 14.65 3.60 13.18
C LEU A 106 14.47 4.13 14.61
N ALA A 107 14.50 5.45 14.80
CA ALA A 107 14.34 6.09 16.10
C ALA A 107 12.89 6.07 16.60
N GLN A 108 11.89 6.05 15.70
CA GLN A 108 10.48 6.21 16.07
C GLN A 108 10.00 5.27 17.19
N PRO A 109 10.31 3.96 17.19
CA PRO A 109 9.89 3.06 18.27
C PRO A 109 10.50 3.40 19.64
N TYR A 110 11.67 4.05 19.67
CA TYR A 110 12.36 4.46 20.90
C TYR A 110 11.87 5.82 21.42
N LEU A 111 11.23 6.61 20.56
CA LEU A 111 10.61 7.90 20.89
C LEU A 111 9.13 7.75 21.26
N MET A 112 8.66 6.53 21.51
CA MET A 112 7.29 6.29 21.94
C MET A 112 7.27 5.47 23.22
N ASP A 113 6.33 5.80 24.11
CA ASP A 113 6.02 4.93 25.23
C ASP A 113 5.15 3.77 24.72
N LYS A 114 5.80 2.64 24.42
CA LYS A 114 5.15 1.44 23.91
C LYS A 114 4.00 0.98 24.81
N ALA A 115 4.17 1.01 26.13
CA ALA A 115 3.15 0.56 27.07
C ALA A 115 1.93 1.49 27.03
N LEU A 116 2.14 2.79 26.93
CA LEU A 116 1.04 3.74 26.74
C LEU A 116 0.30 3.50 25.42
N VAL A 117 1.02 3.28 24.32
CA VAL A 117 0.39 2.98 23.03
C VAL A 117 -0.43 1.69 23.12
N ASP A 118 0.12 0.62 23.71
CA ASP A 118 -0.58 -0.65 23.90
C ASP A 118 -1.86 -0.49 24.74
N ASN A 119 -1.80 0.32 25.81
CA ASN A 119 -2.97 0.64 26.64
C ASN A 119 -4.04 1.42 25.87
N LEU A 120 -3.64 2.40 25.06
CA LEU A 120 -4.57 3.18 24.23
C LEU A 120 -5.20 2.32 23.12
N VAL A 121 -4.47 1.34 22.58
CA VAL A 121 -4.98 0.38 21.62
C VAL A 121 -6.01 -0.55 22.26
N ALA A 122 -5.71 -1.09 23.44
CA ALA A 122 -6.65 -1.92 24.19
C ALA A 122 -7.91 -1.12 24.58
N GLU A 123 -7.74 0.09 25.09
CA GLU A 123 -8.85 0.99 25.42
C GLU A 123 -9.73 1.27 24.18
N ALA A 124 -9.11 1.64 23.06
CA ALA A 124 -9.85 1.92 21.83
C ALA A 124 -10.63 0.68 21.35
N TYR A 125 -10.04 -0.51 21.43
CA TYR A 125 -10.74 -1.75 21.09
C TYR A 125 -11.94 -2.03 22.00
N GLU A 126 -11.81 -1.83 23.32
CA GLU A 126 -12.95 -1.98 24.23
C GLU A 126 -14.07 -0.99 23.89
N ARG A 127 -13.71 0.25 23.55
CA ARG A 127 -14.67 1.27 23.08
C ARG A 127 -15.29 0.91 21.72
N MET A 128 -14.58 0.21 20.82
CA MET A 128 -15.14 -0.26 19.53
C MET A 128 -16.36 -1.16 19.72
N LYS A 129 -16.46 -1.89 20.84
CA LYS A 129 -17.56 -2.82 21.12
C LYS A 129 -18.91 -2.14 21.36
N GLN A 130 -18.93 -0.81 21.44
CA GLN A 130 -20.11 -0.03 21.76
C GLN A 130 -20.23 1.21 20.87
N GLU A 131 -21.46 1.67 20.68
CA GLU A 131 -21.78 2.94 20.05
C GLU A 131 -22.47 3.83 21.08
N VAL A 132 -22.17 5.13 21.07
CA VAL A 132 -22.75 6.12 22.00
C VAL A 132 -23.46 7.23 21.24
N ARG A 133 -24.58 7.70 21.77
CA ARG A 133 -25.25 8.92 21.33
C ARG A 133 -25.15 9.95 22.45
N ILE A 134 -24.75 11.16 22.12
CA ILE A 134 -24.52 12.22 23.10
C ILE A 134 -25.18 13.52 22.66
N ALA A 135 -25.40 14.39 23.64
CA ALA A 135 -25.60 15.81 23.43
C ALA A 135 -24.40 16.60 23.97
N HIS A 136 -24.12 17.78 23.41
CA HIS A 136 -23.06 18.65 23.92
C HIS A 136 -23.43 20.14 23.94
N ILE A 137 -22.75 20.89 24.80
CA ILE A 137 -22.79 22.36 24.89
C ILE A 137 -21.37 22.87 24.67
N MET A 138 -21.17 23.79 23.73
CA MET A 138 -19.85 24.36 23.43
C MET A 138 -19.84 25.86 23.73
N LEU A 139 -18.91 26.31 24.58
CA LEU A 139 -18.57 27.72 24.75
C LEU A 139 -17.21 28.02 24.08
N PRO A 140 -17.14 28.99 23.16
CA PRO A 140 -15.98 29.17 22.30
C PRO A 140 -14.84 29.84 23.07
N VAL A 141 -13.62 29.35 22.88
CA VAL A 141 -12.40 30.02 23.34
C VAL A 141 -11.20 29.54 22.54
N SER A 142 -10.44 30.47 21.98
CA SER A 142 -9.24 30.18 21.18
C SER A 142 -8.25 29.33 22.00
N PRO A 143 -7.56 28.33 21.41
CA PRO A 143 -6.46 27.62 22.07
C PRO A 143 -5.33 28.56 22.53
N ASP A 144 -5.23 29.75 21.91
CA ASP A 144 -4.22 30.77 22.19
C ASP A 144 -4.84 32.05 22.80
N ALA A 145 -6.00 31.93 23.45
CA ALA A 145 -6.59 33.01 24.23
C ALA A 145 -5.73 33.33 25.47
N LEU A 146 -5.85 34.55 26.02
CA LEU A 146 -5.16 34.87 27.27
C LEU A 146 -5.65 33.94 28.40
N PRO A 147 -4.80 33.66 29.40
CA PRO A 147 -5.19 32.85 30.56
C PRO A 147 -6.45 33.37 31.27
N ALA A 148 -6.62 34.69 31.36
CA ALA A 148 -7.80 35.32 31.95
C ALA A 148 -9.09 35.02 31.16
N ASP A 149 -9.04 35.09 29.83
CA ASP A 149 -10.18 34.79 28.95
C ASP A 149 -10.51 33.30 28.96
N THR A 150 -9.48 32.44 29.00
CA THR A 150 -9.67 31.00 29.13
C THR A 150 -10.34 30.65 30.46
N LEU A 151 -9.89 31.28 31.56
CA LEU A 151 -10.45 31.07 32.89
C LEU A 151 -11.88 31.58 33.01
N SER A 152 -12.23 32.71 32.38
CA SER A 152 -13.58 33.26 32.41
C SER A 152 -14.58 32.31 31.73
N VAL A 153 -14.24 31.78 30.55
CA VAL A 153 -15.08 30.80 29.83
C VAL A 153 -15.16 29.48 30.59
N PHE A 154 -14.06 29.01 31.19
CA PHE A 154 -14.06 27.82 32.03
C PHE A 154 -14.99 27.95 33.25
N ARG A 155 -14.99 29.12 33.91
CA ARG A 155 -15.91 29.39 35.03
C ARG A 155 -17.36 29.41 34.57
N ALA A 156 -17.66 30.09 33.47
CA ALA A 156 -19.01 30.18 32.92
C ALA A 156 -19.59 28.80 32.57
N ILE A 157 -18.80 27.94 31.90
CA ILE A 157 -19.27 26.59 31.56
C ILE A 157 -19.39 25.67 32.80
N SER A 158 -18.53 25.87 33.80
CA SER A 158 -18.60 25.14 35.07
C SER A 158 -19.83 25.51 35.89
N GLU A 159 -20.19 26.79 35.92
CA GLU A 159 -21.42 27.28 36.54
C GLU A 159 -22.64 26.72 35.82
N LEU A 160 -22.67 26.79 34.48
CA LEU A 160 -23.75 26.21 33.68
C LEU A 160 -23.93 24.72 33.97
N ARG A 161 -22.83 23.96 34.09
CA ARG A 161 -22.86 22.55 34.50
C ARG A 161 -23.51 22.38 35.88
N GLY A 162 -23.14 23.23 36.85
CA GLY A 162 -23.72 23.23 38.19
C GLY A 162 -25.24 23.37 38.16
N ARG A 163 -25.73 24.37 37.42
CA ARG A 163 -27.18 24.63 37.23
C ARG A 163 -27.90 23.42 36.60
N ILE A 164 -27.27 22.77 35.62
CA ILE A 164 -27.83 21.57 34.98
C ILE A 164 -27.93 20.40 35.97
N ILE A 165 -26.88 20.15 36.76
CA ILE A 165 -26.85 19.04 37.73
C ILE A 165 -27.83 19.27 38.88
N GLN A 166 -27.97 20.52 39.31
CA GLN A 166 -28.95 20.93 40.33
C GLN A 166 -30.39 21.01 39.78
N LYS A 167 -30.58 20.69 38.48
CA LYS A 167 -31.88 20.70 37.78
C LYS A 167 -32.57 22.06 37.73
N GLU A 168 -31.80 23.15 37.83
CA GLU A 168 -32.32 24.52 37.67
C GLU A 168 -32.63 24.86 36.21
N ILE A 169 -31.95 24.17 35.28
CA ILE A 169 -32.21 24.21 33.84
C ILE A 169 -31.91 22.81 33.28
N ASP A 170 -32.75 22.31 32.38
CA ASP A 170 -32.45 21.05 31.71
C ASP A 170 -31.34 21.23 30.64
N PHE A 171 -30.70 20.14 30.26
CA PHE A 171 -29.57 20.19 29.32
C PHE A 171 -29.97 20.70 27.93
N GLU A 172 -31.18 20.36 27.46
CA GLU A 172 -31.67 20.71 26.13
C GLU A 172 -31.87 22.23 26.03
N SER A 173 -32.55 22.81 27.04
CA SER A 173 -32.75 24.25 27.17
C SER A 173 -31.42 24.99 27.32
N ALA A 174 -30.51 24.47 28.15
CA ALA A 174 -29.17 25.04 28.31
C ALA A 174 -28.38 25.03 27.00
N ALA A 175 -28.48 23.96 26.21
CA ALA A 175 -27.82 23.88 24.91
C ALA A 175 -28.38 24.90 23.93
N LYS A 176 -29.71 24.97 23.76
CA LYS A 176 -30.36 25.95 22.87
C LYS A 176 -30.03 27.39 23.23
N GLN A 177 -29.92 27.69 24.53
CA GLN A 177 -29.69 29.06 25.00
C GLN A 177 -28.22 29.48 24.98
N TYR A 178 -27.31 28.60 25.41
CA TYR A 178 -25.91 28.98 25.68
C TYR A 178 -24.90 28.39 24.70
N SER A 179 -25.18 27.24 24.08
CA SER A 179 -24.24 26.60 23.17
C SER A 179 -24.01 27.45 21.92
N LYS A 180 -22.74 27.58 21.52
CA LYS A 180 -22.32 28.26 20.30
C LYS A 180 -21.97 27.28 19.18
N ASP A 181 -22.33 26.01 19.33
CA ASP A 181 -22.26 25.06 18.22
C ASP A 181 -23.49 25.26 17.30
N PRO A 182 -23.34 25.73 16.05
CA PRO A 182 -24.47 26.08 15.19
C PRO A 182 -25.28 24.87 14.74
N ILE A 183 -24.71 23.66 14.77
CA ILE A 183 -25.34 22.45 14.26
C ILE A 183 -26.23 21.81 15.33
N SER A 184 -25.70 21.59 16.53
CA SER A 184 -26.40 20.88 17.59
C SER A 184 -27.19 21.80 18.52
N SER A 185 -26.83 23.08 18.66
CA SER A 185 -27.51 24.02 19.57
C SER A 185 -29.02 24.09 19.34
N PRO A 186 -29.54 24.26 18.10
CA PRO A 186 -30.98 24.26 17.84
C PRO A 186 -31.69 22.96 18.22
N LYS A 187 -30.94 21.84 18.26
CA LYS A 187 -31.38 20.48 18.57
C LYS A 187 -31.14 20.10 20.03
N GLY A 188 -30.93 21.08 20.92
CA GLY A 188 -30.68 20.79 22.32
C GLY A 188 -29.31 20.17 22.60
N GLY A 189 -28.35 20.37 21.70
CA GLY A 189 -27.01 19.82 21.76
C GLY A 189 -26.90 18.39 21.24
N ASP A 190 -28.01 17.73 20.88
CA ASP A 190 -28.00 16.36 20.37
C ASP A 190 -27.32 16.27 19.00
N LEU A 191 -26.40 15.31 18.86
CA LEU A 191 -25.73 15.01 17.59
C LEU A 191 -26.55 14.08 16.69
N GLU A 192 -27.71 13.60 17.17
CA GLU A 192 -28.73 12.76 16.50
C GLU A 192 -28.23 11.42 15.96
N SER A 193 -26.93 11.13 16.10
CA SER A 193 -26.27 9.95 15.59
C SER A 193 -25.51 9.24 16.69
N TYR A 194 -25.54 7.91 16.62
CA TYR A 194 -24.63 7.06 17.36
C TYR A 194 -23.27 7.07 16.68
N PHE A 195 -22.20 7.18 17.46
CA PHE A 195 -20.84 7.11 16.94
C PHE A 195 -19.98 6.07 17.66
N PRO A 196 -19.15 5.33 16.91
CA PRO A 196 -18.09 4.49 17.49
C PRO A 196 -16.89 5.34 17.92
N VAL A 197 -15.91 4.69 18.54
CA VAL A 197 -14.56 5.22 18.76
C VAL A 197 -13.96 5.80 17.45
N PHE A 198 -13.03 6.75 17.57
CA PHE A 198 -12.33 7.44 16.47
C PHE A 198 -13.17 8.41 15.64
N LYS A 199 -14.43 8.69 16.00
CA LYS A 199 -15.25 9.72 15.32
C LYS A 199 -15.12 11.11 15.93
N THR A 200 -14.57 11.21 17.14
CA THR A 200 -14.36 12.49 17.85
C THR A 200 -12.95 12.54 18.43
N ILE A 201 -12.52 13.72 18.89
CA ILE A 201 -11.22 13.87 19.56
C ILE A 201 -11.18 13.10 20.89
N TYR A 202 -9.99 12.68 21.29
CA TYR A 202 -9.80 11.78 22.42
C TYR A 202 -10.37 12.27 23.75
N PRO A 203 -10.21 13.54 24.17
CA PRO A 203 -10.83 14.02 25.42
C PRO A 203 -12.36 13.96 25.39
N PHE A 204 -12.95 14.23 24.24
CA PHE A 204 -14.40 14.21 24.02
C PHE A 204 -14.94 12.78 24.02
N GLU A 205 -14.22 11.90 23.31
CA GLU A 205 -14.50 10.47 23.26
C GLU A 205 -14.37 9.83 24.64
N THR A 206 -13.32 10.16 25.41
CA THR A 206 -13.14 9.66 26.77
C THR A 206 -14.31 10.03 27.66
N ALA A 207 -14.79 11.28 27.61
CA ALA A 207 -16.00 11.67 28.33
C ALA A 207 -17.23 10.88 27.85
N ALA A 208 -17.43 10.71 26.54
CA ALA A 208 -18.58 9.99 25.99
C ALA A 208 -18.59 8.49 26.35
N PHE A 209 -17.43 7.83 26.41
CA PHE A 209 -17.35 6.39 26.66
C PHE A 209 -17.24 6.01 28.14
N THR A 210 -16.81 6.93 29.01
CA THR A 210 -16.67 6.67 30.46
C THR A 210 -17.89 7.12 31.28
N LEU A 211 -18.62 8.13 30.80
CA LEU A 211 -19.73 8.71 31.55
C LEU A 211 -20.97 7.79 31.51
N PRO A 212 -21.65 7.58 32.65
CA PRO A 212 -22.93 6.88 32.68
C PRO A 212 -24.01 7.60 31.87
N VAL A 213 -24.95 6.84 31.32
CA VAL A 213 -26.09 7.38 30.57
C VAL A 213 -26.88 8.37 31.45
N GLY A 214 -27.21 9.53 30.90
CA GLY A 214 -27.94 10.61 31.54
C GLY A 214 -27.08 11.63 32.30
N GLN A 215 -25.82 11.32 32.61
CA GLN A 215 -24.94 12.23 33.35
C GLN A 215 -24.27 13.27 32.45
N VAL A 216 -23.72 14.33 33.08
CA VAL A 216 -23.02 15.45 32.41
C VAL A 216 -21.54 15.48 32.82
N SER A 217 -20.66 15.55 31.82
CA SER A 217 -19.21 15.57 32.00
C SER A 217 -18.74 16.84 32.74
N ASN A 218 -17.52 16.80 33.27
CA ASN A 218 -16.79 18.05 33.57
C ASN A 218 -16.48 18.80 32.25
N PRO A 219 -16.13 20.11 32.31
CA PRO A 219 -15.74 20.85 31.10
C PRO A 219 -14.55 20.21 30.40
N VAL A 220 -14.73 19.85 29.13
CA VAL A 220 -13.71 19.25 28.26
C VAL A 220 -13.15 20.32 27.34
N ARG A 221 -11.83 20.48 27.30
CA ARG A 221 -11.16 21.45 26.42
C ARG A 221 -10.93 20.86 25.02
N SER A 222 -11.25 21.62 23.97
CA SER A 222 -10.84 21.34 22.58
C SER A 222 -10.34 22.60 21.89
N ARG A 223 -9.91 22.54 20.63
CA ARG A 223 -9.53 23.75 19.86
C ARG A 223 -10.68 24.74 19.66
N ALA A 224 -11.94 24.28 19.68
CA ALA A 224 -13.10 25.15 19.51
C ALA A 224 -13.45 25.91 20.81
N GLY A 225 -13.14 25.35 21.97
CA GLY A 225 -13.56 25.92 23.25
C GLY A 225 -13.65 24.90 24.37
N TYR A 226 -14.53 25.16 25.33
CA TYR A 226 -14.91 24.20 26.36
C TYR A 226 -16.25 23.55 26.03
N HIS A 227 -16.37 22.27 26.39
CA HIS A 227 -17.52 21.42 26.09
C HIS A 227 -18.09 20.78 27.35
N LEU A 228 -19.41 20.76 27.49
CA LEU A 228 -20.11 19.80 28.36
C LEU A 228 -20.70 18.71 27.48
N ILE A 229 -20.56 17.47 27.91
CA ILE A 229 -21.04 16.29 27.18
C ILE A 229 -22.02 15.55 28.06
N LYS A 230 -23.17 15.19 27.49
CA LYS A 230 -24.18 14.35 28.13
C LYS A 230 -24.37 13.09 27.30
N VAL A 231 -24.21 11.92 27.91
CA VAL A 231 -24.49 10.65 27.24
C VAL A 231 -25.99 10.42 27.25
N LEU A 232 -26.61 10.33 26.08
CA LEU A 232 -28.04 10.11 25.93
C LEU A 232 -28.36 8.63 25.92
N GLU A 233 -27.65 7.87 25.11
CA GLU A 233 -27.88 6.44 24.89
C GLU A 233 -26.56 5.71 24.60
N ARG A 234 -26.55 4.40 24.85
CA ARG A 234 -25.43 3.50 24.55
C ARG A 234 -25.99 2.17 24.05
N ARG A 235 -25.35 1.59 23.04
CA ARG A 235 -25.74 0.28 22.50
C ARG A 235 -24.52 -0.57 22.11
N PRO A 236 -24.65 -1.90 22.01
CA PRO A 236 -23.62 -2.75 21.42
C PRO A 236 -23.33 -2.32 19.98
N ALA A 237 -22.07 -2.38 19.60
CA ALA A 237 -21.67 -2.03 18.25
C ALA A 237 -22.16 -3.07 17.24
N ARG A 238 -22.70 -2.57 16.12
CA ARG A 238 -23.43 -3.40 15.15
C ARG A 238 -22.53 -4.01 14.07
N GLY A 239 -21.23 -3.75 14.12
CA GLY A 239 -20.26 -4.22 13.13
C GLY A 239 -20.38 -3.48 11.80
N LYS A 240 -20.21 -4.20 10.69
CA LYS A 240 -20.33 -3.66 9.32
C LYS A 240 -21.39 -4.40 8.54
N VAL A 241 -22.02 -3.71 7.59
CA VAL A 241 -22.96 -4.30 6.65
C VAL A 241 -22.59 -3.94 5.22
N GLN A 242 -22.93 -4.82 4.29
CA GLN A 242 -22.99 -4.52 2.87
C GLN A 242 -24.42 -4.75 2.40
N VAL A 243 -24.97 -3.78 1.67
CA VAL A 243 -26.34 -3.84 1.15
C VAL A 243 -26.36 -3.50 -0.34
N ALA A 244 -27.41 -3.95 -1.01
CA ALA A 244 -27.85 -3.35 -2.26
C ALA A 244 -29.03 -2.43 -1.98
N HIS A 245 -29.21 -1.36 -2.76
CA HIS A 245 -30.39 -0.50 -2.67
C HIS A 245 -31.12 -0.32 -3.99
N ILE A 246 -32.39 0.08 -3.89
CA ILE A 246 -33.16 0.76 -4.94
C ILE A 246 -33.47 2.16 -4.40
N LEU A 247 -33.02 3.20 -5.08
CA LEU A 247 -33.30 4.60 -4.71
C LEU A 247 -34.37 5.15 -5.66
N VAL A 248 -35.46 5.67 -5.14
CA VAL A 248 -36.39 6.53 -5.87
C VAL A 248 -36.17 7.95 -5.38
N SER A 249 -35.50 8.76 -6.20
CA SER A 249 -35.03 10.08 -5.81
C SER A 249 -36.18 11.07 -5.59
N VAL A 250 -36.04 11.94 -4.59
CA VAL A 250 -36.98 13.05 -4.34
C VAL A 250 -36.18 14.34 -4.23
N SER A 251 -36.45 15.30 -5.10
CA SER A 251 -35.85 16.64 -4.99
C SER A 251 -36.29 17.31 -3.68
N SER A 252 -35.38 18.04 -3.04
CA SER A 252 -35.70 18.90 -1.89
C SER A 252 -36.72 19.98 -2.22
N SER A 253 -36.88 20.34 -3.50
CA SER A 253 -37.89 21.27 -4.02
C SER A 253 -39.16 20.59 -4.57
N ALA A 254 -39.32 19.27 -4.38
CA ALA A 254 -40.47 18.55 -4.94
C ALA A 254 -41.79 19.02 -4.34
N THR A 255 -42.81 19.18 -5.19
CA THR A 255 -44.19 19.42 -4.76
C THR A 255 -44.74 18.21 -4.00
N GLU A 256 -45.81 18.41 -3.23
CA GLU A 256 -46.48 17.28 -2.54
C GLU A 256 -46.94 16.19 -3.52
N ALA A 257 -47.39 16.57 -4.72
CA ALA A 257 -47.69 15.63 -5.79
C ALA A 257 -46.45 14.84 -6.24
N GLY A 258 -45.29 15.49 -6.38
CA GLY A 258 -44.03 14.84 -6.71
C GLY A 258 -43.54 13.87 -5.63
N LYS A 259 -43.67 14.24 -4.35
CA LYS A 259 -43.36 13.36 -3.21
C LYS A 259 -44.28 12.14 -3.18
N ALA A 260 -45.58 12.33 -3.42
CA ALA A 260 -46.56 11.25 -3.50
C ALA A 260 -46.27 10.30 -4.67
N ALA A 261 -45.90 10.84 -5.84
CA ALA A 261 -45.53 10.03 -7.00
C ALA A 261 -44.26 9.18 -6.75
N ALA A 262 -43.25 9.75 -6.10
CA ALA A 262 -42.04 9.01 -5.72
C ALA A 262 -42.33 7.88 -4.73
N LYS A 263 -43.17 8.14 -3.72
CA LYS A 263 -43.65 7.12 -2.79
C LYS A 263 -44.38 5.99 -3.52
N ALA A 264 -45.32 6.32 -4.41
CA ALA A 264 -46.06 5.34 -5.19
C ALA A 264 -45.13 4.50 -6.10
N LYS A 265 -44.09 5.12 -6.68
CA LYS A 265 -43.06 4.40 -7.46
C LYS A 265 -42.26 3.43 -6.58
N ALA A 266 -41.88 3.83 -5.37
CA ALA A 266 -41.18 2.95 -4.42
C ALA A 266 -42.05 1.80 -3.92
N GLU A 267 -43.33 2.05 -3.62
CA GLU A 267 -44.30 1.02 -3.24
C GLU A 267 -44.54 0.02 -4.38
N LYS A 268 -44.63 0.51 -5.62
CA LYS A 268 -44.71 -0.35 -6.81
C LYS A 268 -43.46 -1.22 -6.98
N ALA A 269 -42.26 -0.65 -6.79
CA ALA A 269 -41.03 -1.42 -6.82
C ALA A 269 -41.02 -2.52 -5.75
N ALA A 270 -41.46 -2.22 -4.52
CA ALA A 270 -41.56 -3.22 -3.44
C ALA A 270 -42.56 -4.34 -3.75
N ALA A 271 -43.71 -4.02 -4.36
CA ALA A 271 -44.67 -5.03 -4.78
C ALA A 271 -44.12 -5.96 -5.87
N LEU A 272 -43.33 -5.42 -6.81
CA LEU A 272 -42.69 -6.21 -7.86
C LEU A 272 -41.59 -7.13 -7.32
N LEU A 273 -40.87 -6.73 -6.27
CA LEU A 273 -39.86 -7.59 -5.63
C LEU A 273 -40.42 -8.89 -5.04
N GLN A 274 -41.74 -9.02 -4.90
CA GLN A 274 -42.39 -10.29 -4.50
C GLN A 274 -42.51 -11.29 -5.66
N GLN A 275 -42.36 -10.83 -6.91
CA GLN A 275 -42.63 -11.60 -8.13
C GLN A 275 -41.45 -11.61 -9.11
N GLU A 276 -40.59 -10.59 -9.05
CA GLU A 276 -39.49 -10.35 -9.98
C GLU A 276 -38.13 -10.36 -9.28
N ALA A 277 -37.07 -10.64 -10.03
CA ALA A 277 -35.70 -10.64 -9.52
C ALA A 277 -35.25 -9.22 -9.13
N TRP A 278 -34.48 -9.12 -8.03
CA TRP A 278 -33.94 -7.86 -7.51
C TRP A 278 -33.23 -7.03 -8.56
N GLU A 279 -32.41 -7.67 -9.40
CA GLU A 279 -31.59 -7.03 -10.41
C GLU A 279 -32.44 -6.35 -11.49
N ILE A 280 -33.60 -6.94 -11.84
CA ILE A 280 -34.54 -6.37 -12.81
C ILE A 280 -35.22 -5.15 -12.22
N VAL A 281 -35.80 -5.29 -11.01
CA VAL A 281 -36.49 -4.18 -10.35
C VAL A 281 -35.53 -3.04 -10.04
N CYS A 282 -34.30 -3.35 -9.59
CA CYS A 282 -33.28 -2.35 -9.33
C CYS A 282 -32.90 -1.57 -10.59
N ARG A 283 -32.63 -2.26 -11.72
CA ARG A 283 -32.31 -1.60 -12.99
C ARG A 283 -33.43 -0.66 -13.46
N ASP A 284 -34.68 -1.09 -13.31
CA ASP A 284 -35.84 -0.42 -13.90
C ASP A 284 -36.43 0.69 -12.99
N TYR A 285 -36.28 0.56 -11.66
CA TYR A 285 -36.90 1.48 -10.69
C TYR A 285 -35.90 2.34 -9.91
N SER A 286 -34.62 1.97 -9.85
CA SER A 286 -33.61 2.78 -9.16
C SER A 286 -33.17 3.97 -10.01
N ASP A 287 -33.18 5.14 -9.39
CA ASP A 287 -32.68 6.41 -9.91
C ASP A 287 -31.18 6.60 -9.59
N ASP A 288 -30.56 5.71 -8.80
CA ASP A 288 -29.10 5.71 -8.62
C ASP A 288 -28.41 5.15 -9.87
N ALA A 289 -28.02 6.05 -10.77
CA ALA A 289 -27.34 5.71 -12.02
C ALA A 289 -26.00 5.00 -11.81
N THR A 290 -25.35 5.16 -10.65
CA THR A 290 -24.02 4.58 -10.40
C THR A 290 -24.10 3.10 -10.05
N THR A 291 -25.17 2.66 -9.39
CA THR A 291 -25.28 1.28 -8.88
C THR A 291 -26.39 0.48 -9.54
N LYS A 292 -27.39 1.10 -10.17
CA LYS A 292 -28.59 0.37 -10.67
C LYS A 292 -28.29 -0.74 -11.68
N ASN A 293 -27.27 -0.56 -12.52
CA ASN A 293 -26.86 -1.57 -13.52
C ASN A 293 -25.99 -2.69 -12.92
N GLU A 294 -25.51 -2.50 -11.70
CA GLU A 294 -24.74 -3.48 -10.91
C GLU A 294 -25.58 -4.04 -9.76
N GLY A 295 -26.91 -4.04 -9.91
CA GLY A 295 -27.84 -4.56 -8.91
C GLY A 295 -27.92 -3.71 -7.63
N GLY A 296 -27.54 -2.44 -7.68
CA GLY A 296 -27.71 -1.50 -6.56
C GLY A 296 -26.69 -1.68 -5.44
N VAL A 297 -25.63 -2.47 -5.66
CA VAL A 297 -24.67 -2.85 -4.62
C VAL A 297 -23.86 -1.65 -4.13
N LEU A 298 -23.86 -1.43 -2.82
CA LEU A 298 -23.03 -0.42 -2.16
C LEU A 298 -21.76 -1.03 -1.55
N ARG A 299 -20.75 -0.18 -1.32
CA ARG A 299 -19.58 -0.55 -0.52
C ARG A 299 -20.00 -0.93 0.90
N GLU A 300 -19.21 -1.79 1.55
CA GLU A 300 -19.37 -2.07 2.98
C GLU A 300 -19.23 -0.78 3.81
N PHE A 301 -20.09 -0.62 4.82
CA PHE A 301 -20.07 0.52 5.72
C PHE A 301 -20.35 0.12 7.17
N GLY A 302 -19.75 0.87 8.10
CA GLY A 302 -20.04 0.81 9.52
C GLY A 302 -20.93 1.96 9.99
N PRO A 303 -21.10 2.11 11.32
CA PRO A 303 -21.87 3.19 11.91
C PRO A 303 -21.30 4.59 11.61
N SER A 304 -22.20 5.56 11.50
CA SER A 304 -21.91 6.97 11.15
C SER A 304 -21.20 7.12 9.80
N GLU A 305 -21.48 6.25 8.84
CA GLU A 305 -20.99 6.37 7.45
C GLU A 305 -22.11 6.64 6.45
N MET A 306 -23.37 6.38 6.83
CA MET A 306 -24.58 6.63 6.03
C MET A 306 -25.52 7.56 6.81
N VAL A 307 -26.53 8.12 6.13
CA VAL A 307 -27.58 8.91 6.80
C VAL A 307 -28.39 8.04 7.78
N PRO A 308 -28.84 8.58 8.92
CA PRO A 308 -29.39 7.79 10.03
C PRO A 308 -30.53 6.85 9.63
N GLU A 309 -31.46 7.29 8.78
CA GLU A 309 -32.61 6.51 8.34
C GLU A 309 -32.17 5.28 7.54
N PHE A 310 -31.24 5.48 6.61
CA PHE A 310 -30.67 4.42 5.78
C PHE A 310 -29.86 3.43 6.59
N GLU A 311 -28.99 3.95 7.46
CA GLU A 311 -28.18 3.13 8.35
C GLU A 311 -29.04 2.27 9.27
N ASN A 312 -30.02 2.87 9.95
CA ASN A 312 -30.89 2.16 10.88
C ASN A 312 -31.67 1.04 10.17
N MET A 313 -32.18 1.29 8.97
CA MET A 313 -32.85 0.24 8.19
C MET A 313 -31.87 -0.89 7.81
N ALA A 314 -30.71 -0.56 7.23
CA ALA A 314 -29.72 -1.56 6.81
C ALA A 314 -29.28 -2.48 7.96
N PHE A 315 -29.02 -1.92 9.15
CA PHE A 315 -28.63 -2.70 10.32
C PHE A 315 -29.79 -3.45 10.99
N SER A 316 -31.05 -3.06 10.74
CA SER A 316 -32.23 -3.75 11.26
C SER A 316 -32.48 -5.10 10.58
N LEU A 317 -32.00 -5.27 9.34
CA LEU A 317 -32.07 -6.53 8.60
C LEU A 317 -31.22 -7.60 9.29
N LYS A 318 -31.74 -8.83 9.38
CA LYS A 318 -31.17 -9.89 10.22
C LYS A 318 -30.40 -10.91 9.38
N ASN A 319 -30.99 -11.36 8.28
CA ASN A 319 -30.45 -12.43 7.44
C ASN A 319 -30.00 -11.89 6.09
N VAL A 320 -28.91 -12.44 5.57
CA VAL A 320 -28.48 -12.16 4.20
C VAL A 320 -29.60 -12.53 3.24
N GLY A 321 -29.96 -11.60 2.36
CA GLY A 321 -31.09 -11.70 1.45
C GLY A 321 -32.35 -10.99 1.91
N ASP A 322 -32.46 -10.59 3.19
CA ASP A 322 -33.60 -9.81 3.70
C ASP A 322 -33.75 -8.51 2.89
N ILE A 323 -34.99 -8.14 2.57
CA ILE A 323 -35.35 -6.92 1.85
C ILE A 323 -36.24 -6.05 2.76
N SER A 324 -35.94 -4.75 2.87
CA SER A 324 -36.75 -3.81 3.65
C SER A 324 -38.07 -3.45 2.97
N ALA A 325 -39.03 -2.95 3.75
CA ALA A 325 -40.09 -2.12 3.18
C ALA A 325 -39.50 -0.78 2.65
N PRO A 326 -40.20 -0.07 1.74
CA PRO A 326 -39.82 1.29 1.35
C PRO A 326 -39.74 2.22 2.57
N PHE A 327 -38.66 2.96 2.70
CA PHE A 327 -38.46 3.95 3.76
C PHE A 327 -37.85 5.23 3.19
N GLN A 328 -38.05 6.35 3.88
CA GLN A 328 -37.64 7.66 3.40
C GLN A 328 -36.32 8.12 4.05
N SER A 329 -35.46 8.74 3.26
CA SER A 329 -34.32 9.55 3.71
C SER A 329 -34.40 10.96 3.07
N ASN A 330 -33.41 11.80 3.36
CA ASN A 330 -33.24 13.10 2.71
C ASN A 330 -32.95 13.02 1.19
N TYR A 331 -32.64 11.84 0.64
CA TYR A 331 -32.40 11.62 -0.79
C TYR A 331 -33.63 11.08 -1.56
N GLY A 332 -34.66 10.64 -0.83
CA GLY A 332 -35.86 10.04 -1.40
C GLY A 332 -36.26 8.75 -0.72
N TRP A 333 -36.89 7.86 -1.47
CA TRP A 333 -37.34 6.57 -0.98
C TRP A 333 -36.32 5.48 -1.30
N HIS A 334 -36.09 4.59 -0.34
CA HIS A 334 -35.13 3.51 -0.47
C HIS A 334 -35.79 2.18 -0.16
N ILE A 335 -35.34 1.15 -0.87
CA ILE A 335 -35.52 -0.25 -0.51
C ILE A 335 -34.11 -0.83 -0.41
N VAL A 336 -33.79 -1.54 0.67
CA VAL A 336 -32.46 -2.13 0.87
C VAL A 336 -32.53 -3.64 0.99
N LYS A 337 -31.56 -4.33 0.40
CA LYS A 337 -31.35 -5.78 0.50
C LYS A 337 -30.03 -6.06 1.20
N LEU A 338 -30.04 -6.86 2.26
CA LEU A 338 -28.83 -7.23 2.99
C LEU A 338 -27.98 -8.23 2.19
N LEU A 339 -26.72 -7.91 1.93
CA LEU A 339 -25.79 -8.78 1.21
C LEU A 339 -24.78 -9.45 2.14
N SER A 340 -24.30 -8.72 3.14
CA SER A 340 -23.45 -9.30 4.19
C SER A 340 -23.55 -8.49 5.49
N LYS A 341 -23.29 -9.15 6.60
CA LYS A 341 -23.24 -8.56 7.94
C LYS A 341 -22.07 -9.17 8.70
N LYS A 342 -21.11 -8.35 9.10
CA LYS A 342 -19.89 -8.78 9.78
C LYS A 342 -19.85 -8.20 11.20
N PRO A 343 -19.54 -9.02 12.22
CA PRO A 343 -19.30 -8.51 13.56
C PRO A 343 -18.01 -7.70 13.60
N ILE A 344 -17.70 -7.13 14.77
CA ILE A 344 -16.41 -6.49 14.99
C ILE A 344 -15.32 -7.56 14.95
N GLU A 345 -14.21 -7.21 14.30
CA GLU A 345 -13.00 -8.03 14.23
C GLU A 345 -12.46 -8.36 15.62
N SER A 346 -11.73 -9.48 15.73
CA SER A 346 -11.03 -9.82 16.97
C SER A 346 -9.96 -8.77 17.30
N PHE A 347 -9.54 -8.70 18.56
CA PHE A 347 -8.46 -7.78 18.95
C PHE A 347 -7.19 -8.02 18.13
N ALA A 348 -6.84 -9.28 17.87
CA ALA A 348 -5.65 -9.64 17.09
C ALA A 348 -5.69 -9.09 15.65
N GLU A 349 -6.86 -9.14 15.01
CA GLU A 349 -7.06 -8.63 13.64
C GLU A 349 -7.12 -7.10 13.60
N ALA A 350 -7.80 -6.48 14.57
CA ALA A 350 -8.02 -5.03 14.60
C ALA A 350 -6.83 -4.23 15.17
N ALA A 351 -6.02 -4.81 16.07
CA ALA A 351 -4.97 -4.11 16.80
C ALA A 351 -3.96 -3.35 15.91
N PRO A 352 -3.49 -3.87 14.76
CA PRO A 352 -2.58 -3.14 13.88
C PRO A 352 -3.22 -1.83 13.35
N GLN A 353 -4.47 -1.89 12.90
CA GLN A 353 -5.19 -0.72 12.39
C GLN A 353 -5.51 0.28 13.50
N ILE A 354 -5.90 -0.22 14.68
CA ILE A 354 -6.15 0.61 15.87
C ILE A 354 -4.88 1.33 16.29
N ARG A 355 -3.74 0.63 16.32
CA ARG A 355 -2.43 1.23 16.66
C ARG A 355 -2.07 2.36 15.71
N GLN A 356 -2.23 2.16 14.41
CA GLN A 356 -2.00 3.21 13.43
C GLN A 356 -2.90 4.43 13.69
N LYS A 357 -4.18 4.24 14.01
CA LYS A 357 -5.09 5.35 14.35
C LYS A 357 -4.67 6.05 15.65
N VAL A 358 -4.35 5.30 16.70
CA VAL A 358 -3.93 5.82 18.00
C VAL A 358 -2.66 6.66 17.90
N THR A 359 -1.71 6.30 17.02
CA THR A 359 -0.47 7.07 16.84
C THR A 359 -0.62 8.27 15.91
N THR A 360 -1.75 8.43 15.22
CA THR A 360 -1.96 9.49 14.22
C THR A 360 -3.14 10.42 14.52
N ASP A 361 -4.09 10.02 15.34
CA ASP A 361 -5.23 10.84 15.75
C ASP A 361 -4.87 11.76 16.95
N SER A 362 -5.89 12.37 17.57
CA SER A 362 -5.71 13.23 18.76
C SER A 362 -5.05 12.55 19.98
N ARG A 363 -4.97 11.21 20.04
CA ARG A 363 -4.23 10.48 21.09
C ARG A 363 -2.73 10.59 20.90
N SER A 364 -2.26 10.87 19.68
CA SER A 364 -0.85 11.18 19.42
C SER A 364 -0.38 12.35 20.28
N GLU A 365 -1.23 13.34 20.56
CA GLU A 365 -0.91 14.46 21.46
C GLU A 365 -0.63 13.95 22.89
N VAL A 366 -1.40 12.96 23.39
CA VAL A 366 -1.16 12.33 24.71
C VAL A 366 0.14 11.55 24.73
N ILE A 367 0.42 10.78 23.67
CA ILE A 367 1.66 10.00 23.53
C ILE A 367 2.88 10.94 23.52
N GLN A 368 2.82 12.02 22.75
CA GLN A 368 3.86 13.03 22.68
C GLN A 368 4.06 13.73 24.03
N GLN A 369 2.99 14.12 24.72
CA GLN A 369 3.10 14.77 26.03
C GLN A 369 3.68 13.81 27.09
N ALA A 370 3.36 12.52 27.04
CA ALA A 370 3.98 11.51 27.90
C ALA A 370 5.49 11.38 27.64
N LEU A 371 5.90 11.35 26.37
CA LEU A 371 7.31 11.39 25.99
C LEU A 371 7.99 12.66 26.52
N ILE A 372 7.47 13.84 26.21
CA ILE A 372 8.04 15.12 26.65
C ILE A 372 8.17 15.18 28.17
N LYS A 373 7.16 14.71 28.92
CA LYS A 373 7.22 14.62 30.38
C LYS A 373 8.39 13.73 30.84
N LYS A 374 8.55 12.55 30.23
CA LYS A 374 9.68 11.65 30.51
C LYS A 374 11.01 12.32 30.19
N LEU A 375 11.14 12.98 29.04
CA LEU A 375 12.37 13.65 28.63
C LEU A 375 12.71 14.83 29.53
N ARG A 376 11.73 15.65 29.92
CA ARG A 376 11.93 16.76 30.89
C ARG A 376 12.43 16.27 32.25
N ALA A 377 12.08 15.04 32.64
CA ALA A 377 12.62 14.41 33.85
C ALA A 377 14.02 13.80 33.65
N SER A 378 14.37 13.45 32.41
CA SER A 378 15.63 12.78 32.07
C SER A 378 16.77 13.76 31.75
N TYR A 379 16.43 14.99 31.34
CA TYR A 379 17.37 16.01 30.89
C TYR A 379 17.31 17.25 31.78
N LYS A 380 18.47 17.89 32.00
CA LYS A 380 18.53 19.16 32.72
C LYS A 380 18.25 20.30 31.75
N ILE A 381 17.09 20.94 31.89
CA ILE A 381 16.68 22.09 31.09
C ILE A 381 16.87 23.37 31.90
N VAL A 382 17.62 24.34 31.36
CA VAL A 382 17.82 25.66 31.96
C VAL A 382 17.30 26.71 30.97
N GLU A 383 16.30 27.49 31.38
CA GLU A 383 15.70 28.54 30.57
C GLU A 383 16.17 29.92 31.04
N ALA A 384 16.56 30.78 30.10
CA ALA A 384 16.92 32.15 30.42
C ALA A 384 15.67 33.05 30.40
N GLU A 385 14.91 33.07 31.49
CA GLU A 385 13.59 33.73 31.54
C GLU A 385 13.57 35.18 31.04
N PRO A 386 14.52 36.07 31.43
CA PRO A 386 14.50 37.46 30.95
C PRO A 386 14.72 37.57 29.44
N ILE A 387 15.54 36.68 28.87
CA ILE A 387 15.84 36.64 27.43
C ILE A 387 14.62 36.09 26.68
N ARG A 388 14.00 35.03 27.21
CA ARG A 388 12.75 34.47 26.68
C ARG A 388 11.65 35.52 26.63
N GLU A 389 11.42 36.24 27.71
CA GLU A 389 10.39 37.29 27.78
C GLU A 389 10.68 38.44 26.80
N ALA A 390 11.93 38.89 26.71
CA ALA A 390 12.34 39.92 25.76
C ALA A 390 12.18 39.47 24.28
N ALA A 391 12.39 38.18 23.99
CA ALA A 391 12.15 37.61 22.67
C ALA A 391 10.65 37.51 22.35
N LEU A 392 9.84 37.01 23.29
CA LEU A 392 8.39 36.90 23.15
C LEU A 392 7.71 38.27 22.95
N ALA A 393 8.24 39.32 23.58
CA ALA A 393 7.76 40.69 23.43
C ALA A 393 7.94 41.28 22.02
N LYS A 394 8.66 40.59 21.12
CA LYS A 394 8.80 41.01 19.71
C LYS A 394 7.62 40.59 18.83
N PHE A 395 6.76 39.70 19.31
CA PHE A 395 5.60 39.25 18.55
C PHE A 395 4.44 40.26 18.65
N ASP A 396 4.06 40.81 17.50
CA ASP A 396 2.91 41.71 17.35
C ASP A 396 1.75 41.01 16.62
N SER A 397 0.68 41.74 16.29
CA SER A 397 -0.49 41.18 15.61
C SER A 397 -0.20 40.51 14.25
N SER A 398 0.92 40.80 13.60
CA SER A 398 1.26 40.15 12.32
C SER A 398 1.51 38.65 12.46
N ILE A 399 1.88 38.16 13.66
CA ILE A 399 2.03 36.72 13.91
C ILE A 399 0.70 35.98 13.82
N LEU A 400 -0.41 36.65 14.12
CA LEU A 400 -1.75 36.09 14.04
C LEU A 400 -2.15 35.78 12.60
N ASN A 401 -1.56 36.45 11.63
CA ASN A 401 -1.80 36.23 10.20
C ASN A 401 -0.70 35.35 9.56
N GLY A 402 0.28 34.88 10.34
CA GLY A 402 1.43 34.13 9.84
C GLY A 402 2.36 34.97 8.95
N GLN A 403 2.42 36.28 9.19
CA GLN A 403 3.22 37.23 8.39
C GLN A 403 4.30 37.94 9.21
N TRP A 404 4.54 37.51 10.45
CA TRP A 404 5.50 38.13 11.33
C TRP A 404 6.94 37.97 10.83
N LYS A 405 7.73 39.02 10.97
CA LYS A 405 9.15 39.03 10.64
C LYS A 405 9.88 39.80 11.75
N PHE A 406 11.05 39.32 12.16
CA PHE A 406 11.94 40.13 12.99
C PHE A 406 12.72 41.11 12.12
N ILE A 407 13.01 42.29 12.67
CA ILE A 407 13.82 43.32 12.03
C ILE A 407 15.29 43.02 12.32
N GLU A 408 16.11 42.96 11.28
CA GLU A 408 17.55 42.84 11.39
C GLU A 408 18.23 44.22 11.38
N PRO A 409 19.31 44.41 12.16
CA PRO A 409 19.89 43.47 13.12
C PRO A 409 19.09 43.39 14.43
N LEU A 410 19.12 42.22 15.09
CA LEU A 410 18.59 42.08 16.45
C LEU A 410 19.37 42.95 17.44
N SER A 411 18.71 43.41 18.50
CA SER A 411 19.39 44.17 19.57
C SER A 411 20.47 43.30 20.24
N ALA A 412 21.54 43.93 20.73
CA ALA A 412 22.64 43.23 21.41
C ALA A 412 22.19 42.40 22.64
N THR A 413 21.02 42.71 23.20
CA THR A 413 20.37 41.97 24.29
C THR A 413 19.70 40.68 23.86
N LEU A 414 19.49 40.45 22.56
CA LEU A 414 18.84 39.27 21.98
C LEU A 414 19.74 38.54 20.97
N ASP A 415 20.59 39.27 20.24
CA ASP A 415 21.43 38.66 19.21
C ASP A 415 22.37 37.60 19.79
N LYS A 416 22.24 36.38 19.26
CA LYS A 416 22.97 35.16 19.62
C LYS A 416 22.98 34.85 21.12
N LYS A 417 21.98 35.32 21.85
CA LYS A 417 21.83 35.02 23.27
C LYS A 417 21.23 33.63 23.47
N GLU A 418 21.69 32.94 24.52
CA GLU A 418 21.14 31.65 24.93
C GLU A 418 19.70 31.86 25.41
N LEU A 419 18.78 31.17 24.76
CA LEU A 419 17.36 31.19 25.09
C LEU A 419 17.05 30.09 26.11
N PHE A 420 17.55 28.89 25.87
CA PHE A 420 17.57 27.78 26.82
C PHE A 420 18.70 26.80 26.48
N ARG A 421 19.02 25.93 27.43
CA ARG A 421 20.01 24.86 27.31
C ARG A 421 19.42 23.54 27.78
N ILE A 422 19.73 22.45 27.06
CA ILE A 422 19.37 21.07 27.40
C ILE A 422 20.68 20.31 27.62
N ASP A 423 20.96 19.91 28.86
CA ASP A 423 22.27 19.41 29.29
C ASP A 423 23.41 20.31 28.81
N ASN A 424 24.18 19.91 27.80
CA ASN A 424 25.31 20.67 27.27
C ASN A 424 25.02 21.37 25.93
N GLU A 425 23.81 21.23 25.38
CA GLU A 425 23.41 21.85 24.11
C GLU A 425 22.66 23.17 24.35
N SER A 426 23.23 24.28 23.88
CA SER A 426 22.66 25.63 23.96
C SER A 426 21.84 25.96 22.70
N PHE A 427 20.65 26.53 22.89
CA PHE A 427 19.75 26.97 21.82
C PHE A 427 19.56 28.49 21.88
N LEU A 428 19.74 29.16 20.75
CA LEU A 428 19.84 30.62 20.69
C LEU A 428 18.54 31.29 20.27
N VAL A 429 18.37 32.56 20.65
CA VAL A 429 17.22 33.39 20.25
C VAL A 429 17.05 33.43 18.72
N ASN A 430 18.12 33.65 17.96
CA ASN A 430 18.06 33.76 16.49
C ASN A 430 17.44 32.48 15.87
N GLN A 431 17.87 31.30 16.33
CA GLN A 431 17.36 30.02 15.83
C GLN A 431 15.87 29.83 16.17
N PHE A 432 15.41 30.35 17.30
CA PHE A 432 14.00 30.34 17.66
C PHE A 432 13.19 31.30 16.78
N LEU A 433 13.66 32.54 16.56
CA LEU A 433 12.96 33.51 15.72
C LEU A 433 12.91 33.07 14.24
N GLU A 434 13.98 32.47 13.73
CA GLU A 434 14.00 31.79 12.43
C GLU A 434 12.97 30.66 12.36
N TYR A 435 12.90 29.82 13.40
CA TYR A 435 11.87 28.78 13.50
C TYR A 435 10.45 29.37 13.46
N VAL A 436 10.17 30.44 14.20
CA VAL A 436 8.84 31.08 14.13
C VAL A 436 8.57 31.64 12.74
N ARG A 437 9.54 32.31 12.12
CA ARG A 437 9.41 32.85 10.76
C ARG A 437 9.04 31.77 9.75
N ASP A 438 9.70 30.61 9.82
CA ASP A 438 9.59 29.54 8.83
C ASP A 438 8.34 28.65 9.05
N PHE A 439 7.86 28.54 10.30
CA PHE A 439 6.75 27.65 10.69
C PHE A 439 5.47 28.37 11.15
N GLN A 440 5.43 29.70 11.11
CA GLN A 440 4.22 30.45 11.46
C GLN A 440 3.02 30.11 10.56
N ARG A 441 1.83 30.12 11.15
CA ARG A 441 0.55 29.91 10.48
C ARG A 441 -0.48 30.88 11.04
N PRO A 442 -1.52 31.25 10.26
CA PRO A 442 -2.63 32.03 10.77
C PRO A 442 -3.22 31.40 12.05
N ALA A 443 -3.37 32.21 13.09
CA ALA A 443 -3.93 31.81 14.37
C ALA A 443 -5.47 31.86 14.33
N ALA A 444 -6.10 31.20 15.30
CA ALA A 444 -7.56 31.24 15.43
C ALA A 444 -8.03 32.67 15.78
N PRO A 445 -9.29 33.04 15.46
CA PRO A 445 -9.87 34.31 15.91
C PRO A 445 -9.76 34.48 17.44
N ASN A 446 -9.59 35.73 17.89
CA ASN A 446 -9.43 36.08 19.31
C ASN A 446 -8.19 35.45 20.00
N SER A 447 -7.15 35.12 19.21
CA SER A 447 -5.84 34.70 19.74
C SER A 447 -5.00 35.89 20.17
N SER A 448 -4.16 35.70 21.20
CA SER A 448 -3.20 36.70 21.65
C SER A 448 -1.83 36.50 20.98
N PRO A 449 -1.18 37.55 20.44
CA PRO A 449 0.17 37.44 19.88
C PRO A 449 1.18 36.85 20.86
N LEU A 450 1.10 37.26 22.13
CA LEU A 450 1.97 36.75 23.20
C LEU A 450 1.78 35.25 23.41
N VAL A 451 0.54 34.77 23.49
CA VAL A 451 0.24 33.35 23.73
C VAL A 451 0.62 32.49 22.53
N VAL A 452 0.42 33.01 21.32
CA VAL A 452 0.92 32.37 20.09
C VAL A 452 2.45 32.26 20.13
N GLY A 453 3.17 33.31 20.53
CA GLY A 453 4.61 33.28 20.74
C GLY A 453 5.04 32.26 21.80
N GLN A 454 4.35 32.21 22.94
CA GLN A 454 4.59 31.22 24.00
C GLN A 454 4.37 29.79 23.52
N ARG A 455 3.33 29.55 22.71
CA ARG A 455 3.09 28.26 22.07
C ARG A 455 4.27 27.89 21.18
N TYR A 456 4.73 28.79 20.31
CA TYR A 456 5.88 28.52 19.46
C TYR A 456 7.14 28.21 20.28
N TYR A 457 7.38 28.96 21.36
CA TYR A 457 8.49 28.70 22.27
C TYR A 457 8.42 27.29 22.87
N ARG A 458 7.26 26.92 23.43
CA ARG A 458 7.04 25.58 23.99
C ARG A 458 7.28 24.50 22.95
N THR A 459 6.66 24.61 21.77
CA THR A 459 6.82 23.62 20.68
C THR A 459 8.28 23.53 20.23
N TYR A 460 8.98 24.66 20.15
CA TYR A 460 10.39 24.70 19.78
C TYR A 460 11.26 23.98 20.81
N LEU A 461 11.08 24.25 22.10
CA LEU A 461 11.79 23.56 23.18
C LEU A 461 11.51 22.06 23.15
N GLU A 462 10.24 21.65 23.02
CA GLU A 462 9.84 20.24 22.93
C GLU A 462 10.49 19.54 21.73
N LYS A 463 10.53 20.20 20.57
CA LYS A 463 11.21 19.69 19.38
C LYS A 463 12.70 19.50 19.63
N ARG A 464 13.38 20.50 20.20
CA ARG A 464 14.82 20.40 20.51
C ARG A 464 15.11 19.31 21.54
N LEU A 465 14.22 19.11 22.51
CA LEU A 465 14.33 18.05 23.49
C LEU A 465 14.25 16.65 22.85
N ILE A 466 13.35 16.46 21.88
CA ILE A 466 13.26 15.21 21.11
C ILE A 466 14.53 15.03 20.25
N GLU A 467 15.02 16.07 19.58
CA GLU A 467 16.25 16.00 18.78
C GLU A 467 17.48 15.62 19.64
N VAL A 468 17.57 16.14 20.87
CA VAL A 468 18.62 15.74 21.83
C VAL A 468 18.47 14.28 22.24
N GLU A 469 17.25 13.77 22.43
CA GLU A 469 17.01 12.34 22.67
C GLU A 469 17.45 11.49 21.47
N GLU A 470 17.04 11.85 20.25
CA GLU A 470 17.39 11.15 19.00
C GLU A 470 18.91 11.03 18.80
N LYS A 471 19.66 12.09 19.12
CA LYS A 471 21.14 12.09 19.07
C LYS A 471 21.79 11.19 20.11
N ASN A 472 21.10 10.86 21.20
CA ASN A 472 21.63 10.06 22.30
C ASN A 472 21.10 8.62 22.30
N LEU A 473 20.20 8.25 21.39
CA LEU A 473 19.62 6.90 21.35
C LEU A 473 20.69 5.80 21.21
N ASP A 474 21.74 6.01 20.43
CA ASP A 474 22.86 5.06 20.25
C ASP A 474 23.73 4.89 21.50
N LYS A 475 23.69 5.85 22.43
CA LYS A 475 24.35 5.74 23.74
C LYS A 475 23.45 5.05 24.77
N LYS A 476 22.13 5.23 24.67
CA LYS A 476 21.14 4.71 25.61
C LYS A 476 20.69 3.29 25.30
N TYR A 477 20.63 2.94 24.03
CA TYR A 477 20.07 1.70 23.51
C TYR A 477 21.11 1.00 22.62
N PRO A 478 21.89 0.05 23.17
CA PRO A 478 22.87 -0.72 22.39
C PRO A 478 22.27 -1.38 21.14
N GLU A 479 21.02 -1.84 21.23
CA GLU A 479 20.25 -2.42 20.12
C GLU A 479 19.99 -1.42 18.98
N PHE A 480 19.71 -0.15 19.32
CA PHE A 480 19.54 0.91 18.32
C PHE A 480 20.87 1.23 17.64
N LYS A 481 21.97 1.28 18.42
CA LYS A 481 23.33 1.45 17.88
C LYS A 481 23.68 0.33 16.91
N ALA A 482 23.41 -0.93 17.28
CA ALA A 482 23.66 -2.08 16.42
C ALA A 482 22.86 -1.99 15.12
N LEU A 483 21.57 -1.62 15.20
CA LEU A 483 20.69 -1.49 14.03
C LEU A 483 21.15 -0.38 13.08
N VAL A 484 21.54 0.78 13.60
CA VAL A 484 22.08 1.89 12.79
C VAL A 484 23.41 1.49 12.13
N THR A 485 24.25 0.74 12.85
CA THR A 485 25.53 0.24 12.32
C THR A 485 25.30 -0.77 11.18
N GLU A 486 24.37 -1.69 11.37
CA GLU A 486 24.00 -2.68 10.34
C GLU A 486 23.43 -2.01 9.08
N MET A 487 22.56 -1.00 9.25
CA MET A 487 22.02 -0.22 8.13
C MET A 487 23.13 0.54 7.40
N ASN A 488 24.03 1.20 8.14
CA ASN A 488 25.18 1.90 7.57
C ASN A 488 26.07 0.98 6.74
N ASP A 489 26.42 -0.19 7.30
CA ASP A 489 27.27 -1.17 6.63
C ASP A 489 26.59 -1.76 5.39
N GLY A 490 25.29 -2.06 5.48
CA GLY A 490 24.49 -2.56 4.36
C GLY A 490 24.40 -1.55 3.21
N LEU A 491 24.20 -0.26 3.52
CA LEU A 491 24.13 0.79 2.52
C LEU A 491 25.49 1.00 1.84
N LEU A 492 26.58 1.11 2.61
CA LEU A 492 27.93 1.22 2.08
C LEU A 492 28.27 0.01 1.21
N PHE A 493 27.94 -1.20 1.68
CA PHE A 493 28.12 -2.44 0.94
C PHE A 493 27.40 -2.40 -0.41
N SER A 494 26.13 -2.01 -0.44
CA SER A 494 25.34 -1.93 -1.68
C SER A 494 25.95 -0.95 -2.68
N GLN A 495 26.24 0.28 -2.24
CA GLN A 495 26.83 1.32 -3.09
C GLN A 495 28.21 0.91 -3.63
N THR A 496 29.04 0.28 -2.81
CA THR A 496 30.37 -0.14 -3.26
C THR A 496 30.32 -1.37 -4.16
N MET A 497 29.37 -2.30 -3.97
CA MET A 497 29.15 -3.42 -4.87
C MET A 497 28.67 -2.94 -6.23
N GLU A 498 27.77 -1.96 -6.24
CA GLU A 498 27.29 -1.32 -7.46
C GLU A 498 28.45 -0.71 -8.26
N ALA A 499 29.29 0.10 -7.59
CA ALA A 499 30.39 0.80 -8.22
C ALA A 499 31.53 -0.11 -8.73
N ASN A 500 31.87 -1.17 -7.97
CA ASN A 500 33.08 -1.97 -8.24
C ASN A 500 32.79 -3.32 -8.92
N VAL A 501 31.56 -3.82 -8.86
CA VAL A 501 31.22 -5.17 -9.33
C VAL A 501 30.07 -5.12 -10.32
N TRP A 502 28.89 -4.65 -9.89
CA TRP A 502 27.67 -4.78 -10.69
C TRP A 502 27.71 -3.89 -11.94
N GLN A 503 27.93 -2.59 -11.82
CA GLN A 503 28.01 -1.69 -12.97
C GLN A 503 29.15 -2.05 -13.95
N PRO A 504 30.40 -2.28 -13.50
CA PRO A 504 31.47 -2.69 -14.40
C PRO A 504 31.19 -4.03 -15.09
N SER A 505 30.54 -4.97 -14.40
CA SER A 505 30.21 -6.27 -15.01
C SER A 505 29.23 -6.16 -16.18
N LEU A 506 28.38 -5.13 -16.19
CA LEU A 506 27.39 -4.89 -17.23
C LEU A 506 27.96 -4.02 -18.37
N SER A 507 28.79 -3.03 -18.03
CA SER A 507 29.28 -2.02 -18.97
C SER A 507 30.60 -2.38 -19.68
N ASP A 508 31.50 -3.14 -19.05
CA ASP A 508 32.78 -3.54 -19.67
C ASP A 508 32.60 -4.73 -20.64
N THR A 509 32.14 -4.39 -21.84
CA THR A 509 31.91 -5.37 -22.92
C THR A 509 33.20 -6.03 -23.41
N LEU A 510 34.35 -5.36 -23.32
CA LEU A 510 35.66 -5.90 -23.71
C LEU A 510 36.11 -6.96 -22.70
N GLY A 511 35.99 -6.67 -21.40
CA GLY A 511 36.23 -7.61 -20.31
C GLY A 511 35.33 -8.84 -20.39
N GLN A 512 34.03 -8.65 -20.61
CA GLN A 512 33.07 -9.74 -20.83
C GLN A 512 33.51 -10.63 -22.01
N ARG A 513 33.87 -10.03 -23.16
CA ARG A 513 34.28 -10.78 -24.35
C ARG A 513 35.58 -11.55 -24.10
N LYS A 514 36.58 -10.91 -23.49
CA LYS A 514 37.86 -11.55 -23.14
C LYS A 514 37.66 -12.74 -22.19
N LEU A 515 36.80 -12.59 -21.17
CA LEU A 515 36.49 -13.67 -20.23
C LEU A 515 35.81 -14.84 -20.94
N TRP A 516 34.85 -14.57 -21.83
CA TRP A 516 34.22 -15.59 -22.66
C TRP A 516 35.24 -16.31 -23.54
N GLU A 517 36.16 -15.58 -24.17
CA GLU A 517 37.17 -16.15 -25.06
C GLU A 517 38.14 -17.09 -24.33
N GLN A 518 38.54 -16.73 -23.12
CA GLN A 518 39.42 -17.55 -22.28
C GLN A 518 38.70 -18.79 -21.71
N ASN A 519 37.38 -18.74 -21.56
CA ASN A 519 36.59 -19.79 -20.91
C ASN A 519 35.53 -20.41 -21.84
N LYS A 520 35.75 -20.39 -23.16
CA LYS A 520 34.75 -20.87 -24.15
C LYS A 520 34.21 -22.27 -23.84
N GLN A 521 35.07 -23.15 -23.33
CA GLN A 521 34.69 -24.53 -23.01
C GLN A 521 33.71 -24.64 -21.84
N LYS A 522 33.63 -23.64 -20.96
CA LYS A 522 32.64 -23.58 -19.89
C LYS A 522 31.24 -23.21 -20.42
N TYR A 523 31.17 -22.48 -21.52
CA TYR A 523 29.93 -21.96 -22.08
C TYR A 523 29.47 -22.79 -23.27
N GLN A 524 28.94 -23.97 -22.99
CA GLN A 524 28.47 -24.89 -24.03
C GLN A 524 26.97 -25.15 -23.90
N TYR A 525 26.32 -25.37 -25.05
CA TYR A 525 25.07 -26.10 -25.06
C TYR A 525 25.38 -27.60 -25.17
N PRO A 526 24.76 -28.43 -24.31
CA PRO A 526 24.76 -29.86 -24.57
C PRO A 526 23.97 -30.16 -25.84
N GLU A 527 24.08 -31.41 -26.33
CA GLU A 527 23.17 -31.90 -27.36
C GLU A 527 21.73 -31.72 -26.90
N ARG A 528 20.89 -31.15 -27.77
CA ARG A 528 19.53 -30.75 -27.43
C ARG A 528 18.56 -30.92 -28.59
N ALA A 529 17.33 -31.29 -28.28
CA ALA A 529 16.23 -31.37 -29.24
C ALA A 529 15.40 -30.09 -29.20
N LEU A 530 15.11 -29.49 -30.35
CA LEU A 530 14.02 -28.52 -30.48
C LEU A 530 12.74 -29.31 -30.64
N ALA A 531 11.87 -29.26 -29.62
CA ALA A 531 10.69 -30.11 -29.58
C ALA A 531 9.44 -29.35 -29.11
N THR A 532 8.28 -29.86 -29.52
CA THR A 532 6.98 -29.53 -28.94
C THR A 532 6.40 -30.78 -28.30
N ILE A 533 6.02 -30.70 -27.03
CA ILE A 533 5.51 -31.79 -26.21
C ILE A 533 4.07 -31.45 -25.80
N LEU A 534 3.14 -32.32 -26.16
CA LEU A 534 1.72 -32.24 -25.78
C LEU A 534 1.43 -33.34 -24.76
N VAL A 535 0.79 -33.01 -23.65
CA VAL A 535 0.45 -33.98 -22.59
C VAL A 535 -1.01 -33.84 -22.23
N SER A 536 -1.78 -34.93 -22.29
CA SER A 536 -3.20 -34.95 -21.90
C SER A 536 -3.66 -36.37 -21.60
N ASP A 537 -4.76 -36.51 -20.86
CA ASP A 537 -5.42 -37.79 -20.62
C ASP A 537 -6.47 -38.12 -21.71
N SER A 538 -6.63 -37.23 -22.70
CA SER A 538 -7.67 -37.30 -23.75
C SER A 538 -7.08 -37.32 -25.16
N ASP A 539 -7.36 -38.38 -25.93
CA ASP A 539 -6.96 -38.48 -27.33
C ASP A 539 -7.57 -37.38 -28.20
N SER A 540 -8.82 -37.03 -27.93
CA SER A 540 -9.54 -36.02 -28.72
C SER A 540 -8.94 -34.63 -28.52
N LEU A 541 -8.48 -34.31 -27.31
CA LEU A 541 -7.77 -33.06 -27.04
C LEU A 541 -6.36 -33.04 -27.65
N LEU A 542 -5.63 -34.15 -27.62
CA LEU A 542 -4.31 -34.24 -28.27
C LEU A 542 -4.42 -34.07 -29.78
N LYS A 543 -5.31 -34.83 -30.43
CA LYS A 543 -5.55 -34.73 -31.88
C LYS A 543 -5.91 -33.31 -32.29
N ARG A 544 -6.76 -32.67 -31.49
CA ARG A 544 -7.18 -31.30 -31.71
C ARG A 544 -6.05 -30.29 -31.54
N ALA A 545 -5.21 -30.45 -30.51
CA ALA A 545 -4.04 -29.60 -30.33
C ALA A 545 -3.04 -29.77 -31.49
N GLN A 546 -2.81 -31.02 -31.94
CA GLN A 546 -1.99 -31.29 -33.13
C GLN A 546 -2.56 -30.62 -34.37
N GLU A 547 -3.88 -30.70 -34.61
CA GLU A 547 -4.55 -30.02 -35.73
C GLU A 547 -4.37 -28.49 -35.67
N SER A 548 -4.58 -27.89 -34.49
CA SER A 548 -4.39 -26.45 -34.28
C SER A 548 -2.94 -26.00 -34.49
N LEU A 549 -1.96 -26.88 -34.23
CA LEU A 549 -0.53 -26.57 -34.37
C LEU A 549 0.01 -26.69 -35.80
N LYS A 550 -0.78 -27.19 -36.77
CA LYS A 550 -0.32 -27.39 -38.17
C LYS A 550 -0.01 -26.09 -38.91
N SER A 551 -0.68 -25.00 -38.57
CA SER A 551 -0.52 -23.71 -39.23
C SER A 551 -0.51 -22.59 -38.20
N ALA A 552 0.54 -21.77 -38.23
CA ALA A 552 0.62 -20.55 -37.44
C ALA A 552 0.12 -19.35 -38.28
N PRO A 553 -0.56 -18.36 -37.68
CA PRO A 553 -0.94 -18.28 -36.28
C PRO A 553 -2.06 -19.30 -35.92
N TYR A 554 -2.10 -19.74 -34.66
CA TYR A 554 -2.96 -20.83 -34.21
C TYR A 554 -4.39 -20.34 -33.95
N GLN A 555 -5.38 -20.96 -34.58
CA GLN A 555 -6.78 -20.58 -34.43
C GLN A 555 -7.30 -20.85 -33.01
N LEU A 556 -7.89 -19.84 -32.38
CA LEU A 556 -8.49 -19.92 -31.04
C LEU A 556 -9.98 -20.26 -31.12
N ARG A 557 -10.56 -20.81 -30.04
CA ARG A 557 -12.03 -20.98 -29.96
C ARG A 557 -12.80 -19.66 -29.88
N ARG A 558 -12.13 -18.60 -29.39
CA ARG A 558 -12.74 -17.28 -29.21
C ARG A 558 -13.15 -16.71 -30.56
N LYS A 559 -14.35 -16.15 -30.63
CA LYS A 559 -14.86 -15.36 -31.75
C LYS A 559 -15.33 -14.02 -31.23
N GLY A 560 -15.26 -12.98 -32.06
CA GLY A 560 -15.90 -11.70 -31.75
C GLY A 560 -17.38 -11.72 -32.14
N THR A 561 -18.11 -10.71 -31.69
CA THR A 561 -19.52 -10.53 -32.03
C THR A 561 -19.67 -10.21 -33.52
N ASP A 562 -20.50 -10.96 -34.24
CA ASP A 562 -20.81 -10.68 -35.66
C ASP A 562 -21.47 -9.29 -35.78
N LEU A 563 -21.03 -8.48 -36.74
CA LEU A 563 -21.71 -7.23 -37.12
C LEU A 563 -22.74 -7.56 -38.20
N ILE A 564 -24.02 -7.30 -37.96
CA ILE A 564 -25.10 -7.65 -38.88
C ILE A 564 -25.63 -6.39 -39.54
N PHE A 565 -25.63 -6.37 -40.87
CA PHE A 565 -26.01 -5.21 -41.66
C PHE A 565 -27.42 -5.34 -42.24
N ASP A 566 -28.09 -4.19 -42.34
CA ASP A 566 -29.26 -4.05 -43.19
C ASP A 566 -28.90 -4.24 -44.66
N SER A 567 -29.91 -4.58 -45.46
CA SER A 567 -29.75 -4.83 -46.89
C SER A 567 -29.07 -3.64 -47.59
N LYS A 568 -28.02 -3.92 -48.34
CA LYS A 568 -27.17 -2.99 -49.10
C LYS A 568 -26.44 -1.94 -48.25
N SER A 569 -26.57 -1.98 -46.93
CA SER A 569 -25.91 -1.02 -46.02
C SER A 569 -24.45 -1.39 -45.78
N THR A 570 -23.57 -0.39 -45.80
CA THR A 570 -22.14 -0.50 -45.46
C THR A 570 -21.78 0.34 -44.23
N ILE A 571 -22.76 1.03 -43.64
CA ILE A 571 -22.56 2.00 -42.56
C ILE A 571 -22.47 1.26 -41.22
N LEU A 572 -21.48 1.63 -40.40
CA LEU A 572 -21.34 1.13 -39.03
C LEU A 572 -22.34 1.86 -38.12
N THR A 573 -23.17 1.11 -37.41
CA THR A 573 -24.08 1.62 -36.37
C THR A 573 -23.34 1.77 -35.05
N GLU A 574 -23.97 2.40 -34.05
CA GLU A 574 -23.39 2.51 -32.70
C GLU A 574 -23.08 1.13 -32.10
N LYS A 575 -24.02 0.18 -32.22
CA LYS A 575 -23.81 -1.20 -31.80
C LYS A 575 -22.64 -1.89 -32.53
N HIS A 576 -22.41 -1.55 -33.79
CA HIS A 576 -21.23 -2.04 -34.51
C HIS A 576 -19.95 -1.44 -33.95
N ARG A 577 -19.96 -0.16 -33.56
CA ARG A 577 -18.80 0.49 -32.93
C ARG A 577 -18.47 -0.13 -31.58
N GLU A 578 -19.45 -0.40 -30.73
CA GLU A 578 -19.25 -1.10 -29.45
C GLU A 578 -18.56 -2.46 -29.62
N ALA A 579 -19.04 -3.27 -30.58
CA ALA A 579 -18.45 -4.57 -30.88
C ALA A 579 -17.01 -4.47 -31.43
N LEU A 580 -16.72 -3.45 -32.25
CA LEU A 580 -15.37 -3.19 -32.76
C LEU A 580 -14.40 -2.74 -31.65
N VAL A 581 -14.88 -1.94 -30.69
CA VAL A 581 -14.10 -1.54 -29.50
C VAL A 581 -13.75 -2.76 -28.64
N ASP A 582 -14.66 -3.72 -28.44
CA ASP A 582 -14.34 -4.98 -27.74
C ASP A 582 -13.27 -5.82 -28.46
N VAL A 583 -13.33 -5.86 -29.79
CA VAL A 583 -12.27 -6.50 -30.61
C VAL A 583 -10.93 -5.79 -30.41
N ALA A 584 -10.92 -4.46 -30.45
CA ALA A 584 -9.71 -3.67 -30.23
C ALA A 584 -9.11 -3.90 -28.83
N MET A 585 -9.93 -3.81 -27.78
CA MET A 585 -9.52 -4.08 -26.40
C MET A 585 -8.99 -5.50 -26.23
N THR A 586 -9.62 -6.50 -26.86
CA THR A 586 -9.15 -7.88 -26.82
C THR A 586 -7.75 -8.02 -27.41
N LEU A 587 -7.47 -7.35 -28.53
CA LEU A 587 -6.15 -7.35 -29.14
C LEU A 587 -5.13 -6.58 -28.29
N MET A 588 -5.50 -5.43 -27.73
CA MET A 588 -4.62 -4.63 -26.87
C MET A 588 -4.19 -5.41 -25.62
N ASN A 589 -5.12 -6.14 -25.00
CA ASN A 589 -4.85 -6.92 -23.78
C ASN A 589 -4.11 -8.25 -24.03
N ASN A 590 -3.93 -8.65 -25.30
CA ASN A 590 -3.29 -9.93 -25.65
C ASN A 590 -2.31 -9.70 -26.80
N GLU A 591 -1.04 -9.45 -26.48
CA GLU A 591 -0.01 -9.03 -27.44
C GLU A 591 0.13 -9.97 -28.65
N ASN A 592 0.04 -11.29 -28.44
CA ASN A 592 0.24 -12.30 -29.47
C ASN A 592 -1.01 -12.57 -30.35
N TYR A 593 -2.15 -11.92 -30.07
CA TYR A 593 -3.39 -12.20 -30.79
C TYR A 593 -3.41 -11.52 -32.15
N VAL A 594 -4.00 -12.21 -33.12
CA VAL A 594 -4.32 -11.70 -34.46
C VAL A 594 -5.80 -11.97 -34.70
N VAL A 595 -6.51 -11.10 -35.42
CA VAL A 595 -7.91 -11.30 -35.76
C VAL A 595 -8.09 -11.44 -37.27
N GLU A 596 -8.79 -12.48 -37.71
CA GLU A 596 -9.35 -12.54 -39.07
C GLU A 596 -10.69 -11.80 -39.08
N VAL A 597 -10.79 -10.80 -39.95
CA VAL A 597 -12.01 -10.03 -40.20
C VAL A 597 -12.57 -10.50 -41.54
N SER A 598 -13.63 -11.28 -41.45
CA SER A 598 -14.29 -11.90 -42.61
C SER A 598 -15.58 -11.16 -42.95
N SER A 599 -15.71 -10.65 -44.18
CA SER A 599 -16.92 -9.96 -44.66
C SER A 599 -17.73 -10.85 -45.61
N PHE A 600 -19.06 -10.65 -45.60
CA PHE A 600 -20.04 -11.41 -46.38
C PHE A 600 -21.12 -10.49 -46.97
N ALA A 601 -21.70 -10.92 -48.09
CA ALA A 601 -22.78 -10.25 -48.80
C ALA A 601 -24.01 -11.18 -48.93
N GLY A 602 -25.20 -10.58 -48.86
CA GLY A 602 -26.47 -11.24 -49.17
C GLY A 602 -26.59 -11.56 -50.67
N ALA A 603 -27.50 -12.47 -51.02
CA ALA A 603 -27.67 -12.94 -52.40
C ALA A 603 -27.97 -11.79 -53.39
N GLU A 604 -28.79 -10.84 -52.96
CA GLU A 604 -29.26 -9.67 -53.72
C GLU A 604 -28.33 -8.45 -53.65
N GLU A 605 -27.17 -8.55 -52.98
CA GLU A 605 -26.22 -7.46 -52.84
C GLU A 605 -25.15 -7.51 -53.94
N ALA A 606 -24.60 -6.35 -54.32
CA ALA A 606 -23.44 -6.32 -55.20
C ALA A 606 -22.19 -6.79 -54.45
N ASP A 607 -21.24 -7.44 -55.15
CA ASP A 607 -20.01 -7.94 -54.53
C ASP A 607 -19.15 -6.80 -53.92
N SER A 608 -19.35 -5.55 -54.36
CA SER A 608 -18.70 -4.37 -53.79
C SER A 608 -19.16 -4.04 -52.36
N VAL A 609 -20.33 -4.54 -51.93
CA VAL A 609 -20.90 -4.25 -50.61
C VAL A 609 -20.09 -4.93 -49.50
N SER A 610 -19.69 -6.20 -49.67
CA SER A 610 -18.86 -6.89 -48.66
C SER A 610 -17.47 -6.26 -48.55
N ALA A 611 -16.86 -5.88 -49.67
CA ALA A 611 -15.58 -5.19 -49.68
C ALA A 611 -15.65 -3.83 -48.96
N ALA A 612 -16.72 -3.06 -49.19
CA ALA A 612 -16.94 -1.78 -48.52
C ALA A 612 -17.17 -1.95 -47.01
N ARG A 613 -17.95 -2.95 -46.58
CA ARG A 613 -18.13 -3.32 -45.16
C ARG A 613 -16.80 -3.66 -44.50
N LEU A 614 -16.00 -4.52 -45.14
CA LEU A 614 -14.69 -4.92 -44.65
C LEU A 614 -13.81 -3.70 -44.43
N LYS A 615 -13.65 -2.86 -45.46
CA LYS A 615 -12.86 -1.63 -45.41
C LYS A 615 -13.30 -0.70 -44.26
N ASN A 616 -14.60 -0.55 -44.05
CA ASN A 616 -15.12 0.31 -42.98
C ASN A 616 -14.79 -0.24 -41.58
N ALA A 617 -14.90 -1.55 -41.36
CA ALA A 617 -14.54 -2.18 -40.09
C ALA A 617 -13.02 -2.12 -39.83
N ILE A 618 -12.18 -2.36 -40.84
CA ILE A 618 -10.72 -2.23 -40.71
C ILE A 618 -10.33 -0.79 -40.37
N LYS A 619 -10.93 0.19 -41.05
CA LYS A 619 -10.70 1.61 -40.76
C LYS A 619 -11.06 1.97 -39.31
N ALA A 620 -12.15 1.41 -38.78
CA ALA A 620 -12.55 1.62 -37.39
C ALA A 620 -11.54 0.99 -36.41
N LEU A 621 -11.18 -0.29 -36.57
CA LEU A 621 -10.19 -0.95 -35.71
C LEU A 621 -8.83 -0.25 -35.73
N SER A 622 -8.38 0.19 -36.90
CA SER A 622 -7.13 0.95 -37.03
C SER A 622 -7.22 2.32 -36.34
N GLY A 623 -8.36 3.00 -36.45
CA GLY A 623 -8.63 4.24 -35.72
C GLY A 623 -8.63 4.06 -34.20
N ASP A 624 -9.03 2.88 -33.72
CA ASP A 624 -9.03 2.49 -32.31
C ASP A 624 -7.65 1.95 -31.85
N GLY A 625 -6.59 2.13 -32.66
CA GLY A 625 -5.21 1.83 -32.29
C GLY A 625 -4.74 0.39 -32.58
N VAL A 626 -5.52 -0.42 -33.29
CA VAL A 626 -5.10 -1.77 -33.70
C VAL A 626 -4.14 -1.70 -34.89
N SER A 627 -2.96 -2.28 -34.77
CA SER A 627 -2.00 -2.40 -35.88
C SER A 627 -2.57 -3.27 -37.01
N LEU A 628 -2.42 -2.81 -38.27
CA LEU A 628 -2.83 -3.58 -39.46
C LEU A 628 -2.12 -4.93 -39.57
N THR A 629 -0.90 -5.06 -39.04
CA THR A 629 -0.17 -6.35 -38.99
C THR A 629 -0.85 -7.41 -38.10
N ARG A 630 -1.82 -6.99 -37.28
CA ARG A 630 -2.61 -7.87 -36.39
C ARG A 630 -3.99 -8.18 -36.95
N ILE A 631 -4.27 -7.80 -38.20
CA ILE A 631 -5.55 -8.05 -38.87
C ILE A 631 -5.33 -8.86 -40.14
N ILE A 632 -6.04 -9.97 -40.27
CA ILE A 632 -6.13 -10.77 -41.49
C ILE A 632 -7.45 -10.40 -42.18
N GLU A 633 -7.38 -9.79 -43.35
CA GLU A 633 -8.55 -9.37 -44.12
C GLU A 633 -9.06 -10.49 -45.03
N LYS A 634 -10.38 -10.73 -45.02
CA LYS A 634 -10.98 -11.75 -45.88
C LYS A 634 -12.36 -11.33 -46.37
N ASP A 635 -12.46 -11.04 -47.67
CA ASP A 635 -13.75 -10.85 -48.31
C ASP A 635 -14.24 -12.19 -48.86
N ASN A 636 -15.29 -12.75 -48.24
CA ASN A 636 -15.92 -13.96 -48.74
C ASN A 636 -17.06 -13.65 -49.72
N GLY A 637 -17.47 -12.39 -49.89
CA GLY A 637 -18.61 -12.02 -50.74
C GLY A 637 -19.83 -12.90 -50.46
N LYS A 638 -20.32 -13.56 -51.51
CA LYS A 638 -21.46 -14.50 -51.44
C LYS A 638 -21.05 -15.95 -51.18
N TYR A 639 -19.76 -16.23 -51.06
CA TYR A 639 -19.26 -17.56 -50.79
C TYR A 639 -19.52 -17.93 -49.32
N LYS A 640 -19.92 -19.20 -49.09
CA LYS A 640 -20.32 -19.75 -47.77
C LYS A 640 -21.60 -19.11 -47.18
N PRO A 641 -22.73 -19.18 -47.90
CA PRO A 641 -24.01 -18.73 -47.34
C PRO A 641 -24.40 -19.58 -46.13
N VAL A 642 -25.05 -18.94 -45.16
CA VAL A 642 -25.72 -19.59 -44.03
C VAL A 642 -27.23 -19.55 -44.24
N ALA A 643 -27.95 -20.47 -43.57
CA ALA A 643 -29.38 -20.66 -43.75
C ALA A 643 -30.23 -19.41 -43.45
N THR A 644 -29.74 -18.51 -42.59
CA THR A 644 -30.44 -17.26 -42.26
C THR A 644 -29.95 -16.14 -43.17
N ASP A 645 -30.82 -15.66 -44.06
CA ASP A 645 -30.47 -14.63 -45.05
C ASP A 645 -29.90 -13.35 -44.41
N THR A 646 -30.46 -12.90 -43.29
CA THR A 646 -29.97 -11.72 -42.54
C THR A 646 -28.54 -11.90 -42.06
N ARG A 647 -28.09 -13.13 -41.77
CA ARG A 647 -26.72 -13.43 -41.37
C ARG A 647 -25.75 -13.49 -42.54
N ASN A 648 -26.22 -13.56 -43.79
CA ASN A 648 -25.34 -13.44 -44.95
C ASN A 648 -24.81 -12.02 -45.15
N ARG A 649 -25.41 -11.03 -44.47
CA ARG A 649 -24.98 -9.63 -44.46
C ARG A 649 -24.19 -9.31 -43.20
N ARG A 650 -22.96 -9.84 -43.08
CA ARG A 650 -22.19 -9.72 -41.83
C ARG A 650 -20.70 -9.46 -42.00
N ILE A 651 -20.10 -8.97 -40.92
CA ILE A 651 -18.67 -9.11 -40.65
C ILE A 651 -18.50 -10.02 -39.43
N SER A 652 -17.61 -11.02 -39.52
CA SER A 652 -17.30 -11.94 -38.43
C SER A 652 -15.84 -11.87 -38.03
N PHE A 653 -15.55 -12.11 -36.75
CA PHE A 653 -14.19 -12.05 -36.19
C PHE A 653 -13.75 -13.40 -35.65
N GLN A 654 -12.61 -13.90 -36.13
CA GLN A 654 -11.98 -15.13 -35.63
C GLN A 654 -10.60 -14.81 -35.09
N TYR A 655 -10.34 -15.14 -33.82
CA TYR A 655 -9.03 -14.89 -33.20
C TYR A 655 -8.05 -16.03 -33.48
N PHE A 656 -6.79 -15.65 -33.62
CA PHE A 656 -5.61 -16.50 -33.74
C PHE A 656 -4.54 -16.01 -32.75
N SER A 657 -3.55 -16.84 -32.43
CA SER A 657 -2.36 -16.42 -31.67
C SER A 657 -1.08 -16.99 -32.26
N SER A 658 0.00 -16.20 -32.24
CA SER A 658 1.35 -16.70 -32.53
C SER A 658 1.96 -17.52 -31.38
N SER A 659 1.33 -17.56 -30.21
CA SER A 659 1.81 -18.24 -29.02
C SER A 659 1.11 -19.59 -28.80
N LYS A 660 1.91 -20.65 -28.68
CA LYS A 660 1.41 -21.99 -28.28
C LYS A 660 0.83 -21.98 -26.86
N LYS A 661 1.27 -21.06 -26.00
CA LYS A 661 0.76 -20.93 -24.62
C LYS A 661 -0.66 -20.37 -24.59
N ASP A 662 -0.97 -19.46 -25.49
CA ASP A 662 -2.34 -18.94 -25.65
C ASP A 662 -3.27 -20.03 -26.17
N LEU A 663 -2.78 -20.87 -27.09
CA LEU A 663 -3.50 -22.06 -27.55
C LEU A 663 -3.77 -23.04 -26.39
N GLU A 664 -2.76 -23.33 -25.55
CA GLU A 664 -2.94 -24.16 -24.34
C GLU A 664 -4.02 -23.58 -23.41
N LYS A 665 -3.96 -22.27 -23.12
CA LYS A 665 -4.95 -21.57 -22.29
C LYS A 665 -6.35 -21.68 -22.89
N ALA A 666 -6.47 -21.51 -24.22
CA ALA A 666 -7.75 -21.64 -24.92
C ALA A 666 -8.30 -23.07 -24.90
N LEU A 667 -7.45 -24.09 -24.98
CA LEU A 667 -7.86 -25.49 -24.89
C LEU A 667 -8.27 -25.88 -23.45
N ASN A 668 -7.68 -25.24 -22.44
CA ASN A 668 -7.99 -25.44 -21.02
C ASN A 668 -9.13 -24.55 -20.48
N ALA A 669 -9.82 -23.77 -21.33
CA ALA A 669 -10.79 -22.77 -20.89
C ALA A 669 -12.00 -23.36 -20.11
N GLN A 670 -12.38 -24.61 -20.37
CA GLN A 670 -13.49 -25.27 -19.66
C GLN A 670 -13.04 -26.00 -18.38
N LYS A 671 -11.78 -26.43 -18.32
CA LYS A 671 -11.18 -27.11 -17.16
C LYS A 671 -9.67 -26.94 -17.24
N THR A 672 -9.08 -26.34 -16.21
CA THR A 672 -7.65 -26.03 -16.16
C THR A 672 -6.82 -27.32 -16.05
N GLY A 673 -5.71 -27.38 -16.78
CA GLY A 673 -4.71 -28.46 -16.65
C GLY A 673 -5.05 -29.77 -17.36
N VAL A 674 -6.01 -29.79 -18.29
CA VAL A 674 -6.39 -31.01 -19.04
C VAL A 674 -5.46 -31.27 -20.22
N ILE A 675 -4.80 -30.24 -20.74
CA ILE A 675 -3.70 -30.35 -21.71
C ILE A 675 -2.56 -29.40 -21.36
N SER A 676 -1.32 -29.83 -21.58
CA SER A 676 -0.12 -29.00 -21.51
C SER A 676 0.57 -28.97 -22.87
N ILE A 677 1.02 -27.80 -23.31
CA ILE A 677 1.83 -27.61 -24.52
C ILE A 677 3.14 -26.98 -24.08
N THR A 678 4.23 -27.75 -24.16
CA THR A 678 5.57 -27.28 -23.82
C THR A 678 6.45 -27.35 -25.06
N ASP A 679 7.01 -26.24 -25.49
CA ASP A 679 7.98 -26.20 -26.58
C ASP A 679 9.26 -25.47 -26.20
N GLY A 680 10.35 -25.83 -26.87
CA GLY A 680 11.66 -25.25 -26.63
C GLY A 680 12.81 -26.19 -26.95
N ALA A 681 14.00 -25.83 -26.47
CA ALA A 681 15.21 -26.62 -26.61
C ALA A 681 15.45 -27.45 -25.35
N PHE A 682 15.44 -28.77 -25.46
CA PHE A 682 15.60 -29.70 -24.35
C PHE A 682 16.91 -30.46 -24.48
N ALA A 683 17.75 -30.40 -23.45
CA ALA A 683 18.95 -31.24 -23.40
C ALA A 683 18.56 -32.70 -23.13
N LYS A 684 19.32 -33.65 -23.68
CA LYS A 684 19.06 -35.08 -23.45
C LYS A 684 19.03 -35.41 -21.95
N GLY A 685 18.01 -36.13 -21.50
CA GLY A 685 17.83 -36.48 -20.08
C GLY A 685 17.06 -35.45 -19.24
N THR A 686 16.81 -34.23 -19.73
CA THR A 686 16.24 -33.15 -18.89
C THR A 686 14.72 -33.10 -18.80
N ASN A 687 14.00 -33.74 -19.73
CA ASN A 687 12.55 -33.77 -19.74
C ASN A 687 12.04 -35.22 -19.73
N ALA A 688 11.30 -35.59 -18.69
CA ALA A 688 10.84 -36.97 -18.49
C ALA A 688 9.96 -37.51 -19.64
N TYR A 689 9.14 -36.65 -20.24
CA TYR A 689 8.30 -37.04 -21.38
C TYR A 689 9.12 -37.25 -22.64
N LEU A 690 10.05 -36.34 -22.93
CA LEU A 690 10.96 -36.46 -24.07
C LEU A 690 11.86 -37.71 -23.95
N ASN A 691 12.30 -38.04 -22.74
CA ASN A 691 13.12 -39.22 -22.45
C ASN A 691 12.37 -40.55 -22.66
N ALA A 692 11.04 -40.54 -22.58
CA ALA A 692 10.23 -41.73 -22.84
C ALA A 692 10.06 -42.04 -24.35
N GLY A 693 10.36 -41.06 -25.21
CA GLY A 693 10.38 -41.20 -26.66
C GLY A 693 11.77 -41.51 -27.24
N ARG A 694 11.81 -41.76 -28.55
CA ARG A 694 13.02 -41.87 -29.35
C ARG A 694 13.66 -40.50 -29.55
N TRP A 695 14.97 -40.43 -29.38
CA TRP A 695 15.76 -39.21 -29.58
C TRP A 695 16.12 -39.03 -31.07
N GLU A 696 15.10 -38.84 -31.90
CA GLU A 696 15.21 -38.65 -33.36
C GLU A 696 14.17 -37.64 -33.84
N ALA A 697 14.46 -36.93 -34.94
CA ALA A 697 13.52 -35.98 -35.51
C ALA A 697 12.25 -36.68 -36.03
N GLY A 698 11.10 -36.06 -35.78
CA GLY A 698 9.79 -36.58 -36.16
C GLY A 698 8.77 -36.55 -35.03
N MET A 699 7.54 -36.90 -35.41
CA MET A 699 6.41 -37.00 -34.49
C MET A 699 6.29 -38.43 -33.96
N GLN A 700 6.04 -38.54 -32.66
CA GLN A 700 5.87 -39.81 -31.97
C GLN A 700 4.89 -39.66 -30.81
N GLN A 701 4.30 -40.78 -30.41
CA GLN A 701 3.34 -40.82 -29.32
C GLN A 701 3.79 -41.87 -28.30
N VAL A 702 3.79 -41.49 -27.03
CA VAL A 702 4.20 -42.36 -25.91
C VAL A 702 3.20 -42.22 -24.77
N ASN A 703 3.15 -43.22 -23.89
CA ASN A 703 2.35 -43.18 -22.67
C ASN A 703 3.28 -43.11 -21.47
N VAL A 704 3.10 -42.11 -20.60
CA VAL A 704 3.93 -41.89 -19.42
C VAL A 704 3.03 -41.64 -18.22
N ASN A 705 3.11 -42.51 -17.19
CA ASN A 705 2.34 -42.41 -15.95
C ASN A 705 0.81 -42.24 -16.17
N GLY A 706 0.24 -43.03 -17.08
CA GLY A 706 -1.20 -42.97 -17.41
C GLY A 706 -1.59 -41.81 -18.33
N LYS A 707 -0.68 -40.87 -18.61
CA LYS A 707 -0.90 -39.76 -19.54
C LYS A 707 -0.46 -40.10 -20.94
N LYS A 708 -1.18 -39.57 -21.93
CA LYS A 708 -0.82 -39.68 -23.34
C LYS A 708 0.00 -38.47 -23.74
N VAL A 709 1.11 -38.72 -24.41
CA VAL A 709 2.11 -37.71 -24.75
C VAL A 709 2.37 -37.75 -26.24
N VAL A 710 2.21 -36.62 -26.92
CA VAL A 710 2.69 -36.44 -28.29
C VAL A 710 3.96 -35.60 -28.25
N ILE A 711 5.02 -36.12 -28.85
CA ILE A 711 6.32 -35.45 -28.95
C ILE A 711 6.57 -35.19 -30.42
N ASN A 712 6.85 -33.95 -30.77
CA ASN A 712 7.33 -33.58 -32.10
C ASN A 712 8.73 -32.98 -31.96
N ILE A 713 9.76 -33.74 -32.33
CA ILE A 713 11.14 -33.23 -32.40
C ILE A 713 11.35 -32.68 -33.80
N GLU A 714 11.51 -31.36 -33.91
CA GLU A 714 11.74 -30.69 -35.20
C GLU A 714 13.16 -30.96 -35.71
N LYS A 715 14.15 -30.84 -34.82
CA LYS A 715 15.55 -31.16 -35.09
C LYS A 715 16.33 -31.40 -33.80
N ILE A 716 17.45 -32.11 -33.93
CA ILE A 716 18.43 -32.29 -32.86
C ILE A 716 19.65 -31.44 -33.21
N GLU A 717 20.04 -30.56 -32.30
CA GLU A 717 21.23 -29.74 -32.43
C GLU A 717 22.39 -30.40 -31.66
N PRO A 718 23.54 -30.63 -32.32
CA PRO A 718 24.70 -31.22 -31.66
C PRO A 718 25.25 -30.28 -30.58
N ALA A 719 26.00 -30.84 -29.63
CA ALA A 719 26.69 -30.06 -28.62
C ALA A 719 27.63 -29.05 -29.29
N ARG A 720 27.55 -27.79 -28.86
CA ARG A 720 28.40 -26.71 -29.40
C ARG A 720 28.67 -25.64 -28.37
N ILE A 721 29.76 -24.90 -28.59
CA ILE A 721 30.07 -23.70 -27.83
C ILE A 721 28.98 -22.65 -28.09
N LYS A 722 28.52 -22.01 -27.01
CA LYS A 722 27.60 -20.87 -27.09
C LYS A 722 28.35 -19.69 -27.69
N THR A 723 27.71 -18.99 -28.62
CA THR A 723 28.18 -17.66 -29.04
C THR A 723 28.23 -16.72 -27.83
N PHE A 724 28.99 -15.63 -27.95
CA PHE A 724 29.06 -14.62 -26.88
C PHE A 724 27.67 -14.13 -26.45
N ASN A 725 26.77 -13.85 -27.40
CA ASN A 725 25.42 -13.38 -27.12
C ASN A 725 24.59 -14.43 -26.34
N GLU A 726 24.70 -15.71 -26.71
CA GLU A 726 24.03 -16.82 -26.01
C GLU A 726 24.61 -17.08 -24.61
N ALA A 727 25.88 -16.76 -24.39
CA ALA A 727 26.57 -16.94 -23.11
C ALA A 727 26.54 -15.69 -22.22
N ARG A 728 26.14 -14.52 -22.73
CA ARG A 728 26.35 -13.20 -22.11
C ARG A 728 25.91 -13.14 -20.65
N GLY A 729 24.73 -13.64 -20.30
CA GLY A 729 24.25 -13.65 -18.91
C GLY A 729 25.12 -14.50 -17.97
N ALA A 730 25.59 -15.67 -18.42
CA ALA A 730 26.50 -16.51 -17.64
C ALA A 730 27.90 -15.87 -17.52
N VAL A 731 28.37 -15.24 -18.60
CA VAL A 731 29.64 -14.50 -18.63
C VAL A 731 29.60 -13.32 -17.66
N ILE A 732 28.52 -12.53 -17.64
CA ILE A 732 28.34 -11.41 -16.68
C ILE A 732 28.45 -11.92 -15.24
N ASN A 733 27.75 -13.01 -14.89
CA ASN A 733 27.80 -13.58 -13.53
C ASN A 733 29.23 -14.04 -13.15
N ASP A 734 29.95 -14.68 -14.06
CA ASP A 734 31.33 -15.10 -13.81
C ASP A 734 32.27 -13.90 -13.72
N PHE A 735 32.02 -12.85 -14.52
CA PHE A 735 32.79 -11.63 -14.52
C PHE A 735 32.58 -10.83 -13.23
N GLN A 736 31.36 -10.77 -12.69
CA GLN A 736 31.08 -10.22 -11.37
C GLN A 736 31.93 -10.89 -10.29
N LYS A 737 31.98 -12.22 -10.26
CA LYS A 737 32.82 -12.95 -9.30
C LYS A 737 34.30 -12.65 -9.46
N GLN A 738 34.77 -12.54 -10.71
CA GLN A 738 36.16 -12.20 -10.98
C GLN A 738 36.49 -10.79 -10.46
N LEU A 739 35.64 -9.80 -10.76
CA LEU A 739 35.78 -8.43 -10.29
C LEU A 739 35.78 -8.36 -8.76
N GLU A 740 34.80 -9.00 -8.13
CA GLU A 740 34.68 -9.06 -6.67
C GLU A 740 35.90 -9.71 -6.01
N THR A 741 36.38 -10.83 -6.57
CA THR A 741 37.57 -11.53 -6.05
C THR A 741 38.81 -10.65 -6.17
N ASN A 742 39.03 -10.02 -7.34
CA ASN A 742 40.15 -9.12 -7.57
C ASN A 742 40.11 -7.93 -6.59
N TRP A 743 38.94 -7.34 -6.42
CA TRP A 743 38.74 -6.22 -5.52
C TRP A 743 38.96 -6.60 -4.05
N LEU A 744 38.42 -7.74 -3.60
CA LEU A 744 38.66 -8.26 -2.25
C LEU A 744 40.15 -8.53 -1.98
N ASN A 745 40.89 -9.04 -2.97
CA ASN A 745 42.34 -9.24 -2.84
C ASN A 745 43.08 -7.91 -2.64
N GLN A 746 42.72 -6.87 -3.40
CA GLN A 746 43.26 -5.53 -3.21
C GLN A 746 42.94 -4.95 -1.83
N LEU A 747 41.70 -5.11 -1.36
CA LEU A 747 41.28 -4.65 -0.03
C LEU A 747 42.03 -5.40 1.08
N ARG A 748 42.21 -6.71 0.96
CA ARG A 748 42.99 -7.53 1.91
C ARG A 748 44.44 -7.08 1.98
N GLN A 749 45.06 -6.79 0.83
CA GLN A 749 46.43 -6.24 0.78
C GLN A 749 46.50 -4.85 1.41
N LYS A 750 45.50 -3.99 1.18
CA LYS A 750 45.46 -2.62 1.69
C LYS A 750 45.27 -2.54 3.20
N PHE A 751 44.35 -3.32 3.76
CA PHE A 751 43.95 -3.17 5.17
C PHE A 751 44.53 -4.23 6.11
N GLY A 752 44.97 -5.38 5.59
CA GLY A 752 45.34 -6.52 6.41
C GLY A 752 44.14 -7.12 7.15
N VAL A 753 44.20 -8.44 7.38
CA VAL A 753 43.17 -9.18 8.10
C VAL A 753 43.85 -10.15 9.05
N GLN A 754 43.45 -10.12 10.32
CA GLN A 754 43.90 -11.07 11.34
C GLN A 754 42.68 -11.70 12.00
N VAL A 755 42.61 -13.02 11.98
CA VAL A 755 41.57 -13.82 12.65
C VAL A 755 42.17 -14.43 13.90
N ASN A 756 41.46 -14.36 15.02
CA ASN A 756 41.82 -15.06 16.23
C ASN A 756 41.27 -16.49 16.20
N GLU A 757 42.12 -17.42 15.77
CA GLU A 757 41.79 -18.84 15.63
C GLU A 757 41.39 -19.51 16.97
N GLU A 758 41.86 -19.00 18.11
CA GLU A 758 41.48 -19.54 19.41
C GLU A 758 40.03 -19.21 19.74
N GLU A 759 39.64 -17.95 19.53
CA GLU A 759 38.26 -17.49 19.72
C GLU A 759 37.30 -18.16 18.73
N LEU A 760 37.71 -18.36 17.47
CA LEU A 760 36.91 -19.08 16.48
C LEU A 760 36.63 -20.53 16.91
N ARG A 761 37.65 -21.22 17.47
CA ARG A 761 37.47 -22.58 18.00
C ARG A 761 36.55 -22.62 19.22
N LYS A 762 36.54 -21.58 20.07
CA LYS A 762 35.63 -21.49 21.22
C LYS A 762 34.18 -21.40 20.76
N LEU A 763 33.89 -20.62 19.71
CA LEU A 763 32.54 -20.48 19.16
C LEU A 763 32.09 -21.68 18.29
N SER A 764 33.02 -22.51 17.83
CA SER A 764 32.74 -23.70 17.01
C SER A 764 32.40 -24.96 17.85
N LYS A 765 32.56 -24.89 19.18
CA LYS A 765 32.18 -25.92 20.14
C LYS A 765 30.80 -25.64 20.68
#